data_AF-A0A928ISR4-F1
#
_entry.id   AF-A0A928ISR4-F1
#
_cell.length_a   1.000
_cell.length_b   1.000
_cell.length_c   1.000
_cell.angle_alpha   90.00
_cell.angle_beta   90.00
_cell.angle_gamma   90.00
#
_symmetry.space_group_name_H-M   'P 1'
#
loop_
_entity.id
_entity.type
_entity.pdbx_description
1 polymer ?
#
loop_
_entity_poly.entity_id
_entity_poly.type
_entity_poly.pdbx_seq_one_letter_code
_entity_poly.pdbx_strand_id
1 'polypeptide(L)'
;MRKIKMGIERMQEFWPEWKITEVLGEGSYGKVYKAVREEHSITTFCAIKVISVPNNQAEVEALHSEGMTDRESKEYLESVVSDFVNEIKLMEELKGTANTVSVEDYRILEKKDGKVGWDIFIRMELLESFAVRMSKGTVALEDVLKLGIDLCSALELCSKNNIIHRDIKPANIFISKNGDYKLGDFGVAKELGKTAGAMSAKGTYSYMAPEVANRKNYDSTVDIYSLGIVMYTLLNNNRQPFVDPKSPAVTYNERMAAADRRLKGEPLPPPANASKELSDIILTACAFDPAKRFRTAKAFKNALLGYKNRLAAGVSSDVPNIDATVAVAHKAPVQNSVPRPPQPQRPAQPQRPAQPQRPVQQTPPKKKKKTGLIVAIIAVILVLAIALSVGAVFAIPAIIDYFDSSSSSTISSRDDDDDDDKKDNDRETEEIPGAVDTEDVMDSYRPETDAPDTDAPDTDAPDIDAPAYNDGEIYWEIDEYGTLKITGKGELPDYETKEDVPWVDHRSNITSIIISEGITRVGNYCFDNSFNCASISLPSTLRSIGIRAFGACADVADLKIPEGVVTIEESAFQSCWGVETLTVPSTVKTVEKYAFSFFDKLGTVYIYSTDAEWADNAFYDCCEGFEIYCYDGSTAETYASEKGFTYYTE
;
A
#
# COMPACT_ATOMS: atom_id res chain seq x y z
N MET A 1 19.99 -9.61 7.68
CA MET A 1 21.23 -9.53 6.84
C MET A 1 21.60 -10.82 6.08
N ARG A 2 21.40 -12.05 6.58
CA ARG A 2 21.75 -13.29 5.83
C ARG A 2 20.89 -13.57 4.58
N LYS A 3 19.60 -13.17 4.54
CA LYS A 3 18.72 -13.37 3.36
C LYS A 3 18.95 -12.36 2.21
N ILE A 4 19.36 -11.12 2.53
CA ILE A 4 19.72 -10.10 1.51
C ILE A 4 21.03 -10.48 0.80
N LYS A 5 21.96 -11.16 1.50
CA LYS A 5 23.18 -11.71 0.89
C LYS A 5 22.88 -12.80 -0.15
N MET A 6 21.99 -13.76 0.15
CA MET A 6 21.78 -14.91 -0.76
C MET A 6 21.18 -14.54 -2.13
N GLY A 7 20.21 -13.62 -2.20
CA GLY A 7 19.61 -13.22 -3.49
C GLY A 7 20.56 -12.40 -4.37
N ILE A 8 21.35 -11.52 -3.77
CA ILE A 8 22.34 -10.68 -4.46
C ILE A 8 23.55 -11.51 -4.90
N GLU A 9 23.99 -12.49 -4.09
CA GLU A 9 25.08 -13.41 -4.43
C GLU A 9 24.69 -14.32 -5.61
N ARG A 10 23.44 -14.81 -5.68
CA ARG A 10 22.95 -15.60 -6.82
C ARG A 10 22.91 -14.80 -8.12
N MET A 11 22.57 -13.52 -8.07
CA MET A 11 22.56 -12.66 -9.26
C MET A 11 23.94 -12.61 -9.94
N GLN A 12 25.02 -12.60 -9.15
CA GLN A 12 26.39 -12.58 -9.66
C GLN A 12 26.77 -13.88 -10.41
N GLU A 13 26.04 -14.98 -10.24
CA GLU A 13 26.24 -16.22 -11.01
C GLU A 13 25.96 -16.02 -12.52
N PHE A 14 25.09 -15.07 -12.90
CA PHE A 14 24.61 -14.90 -14.28
C PHE A 14 24.60 -13.45 -14.80
N TRP A 15 24.74 -12.45 -13.94
CA TRP A 15 25.00 -11.04 -14.27
C TRP A 15 26.16 -10.48 -13.42
N PRO A 16 27.37 -11.08 -13.51
CA PRO A 16 28.53 -10.66 -12.69
C PRO A 16 28.96 -9.22 -12.95
N GLU A 17 28.61 -8.66 -14.11
CA GLU A 17 28.94 -7.29 -14.51
C GLU A 17 28.08 -6.23 -13.82
N TRP A 18 26.94 -6.61 -13.24
CA TRP A 18 26.02 -5.69 -12.56
C TRP A 18 26.24 -5.73 -11.05
N LYS A 19 26.48 -4.56 -10.46
CA LYS A 19 26.64 -4.38 -9.01
C LYS A 19 25.43 -3.66 -8.45
N ILE A 20 24.78 -4.25 -7.44
CA ILE A 20 23.69 -3.59 -6.71
C ILE A 20 24.25 -2.41 -5.92
N THR A 21 23.58 -1.25 -6.00
CA THR A 21 23.99 -0.03 -5.28
C THR A 21 23.03 0.36 -4.18
N GLU A 22 21.72 0.25 -4.40
CA GLU A 22 20.70 0.65 -3.43
C GLU A 22 19.38 -0.11 -3.66
N VAL A 23 18.53 -0.14 -2.62
CA VAL A 23 17.15 -0.64 -2.72
C VAL A 23 16.26 0.50 -3.19
N LEU A 24 15.53 0.30 -4.28
CA LEU A 24 14.60 1.29 -4.83
C LEU A 24 13.18 1.14 -4.29
N GLY A 25 12.81 -0.07 -3.85
CA GLY A 25 11.50 -0.33 -3.26
C GLY A 25 11.28 -1.81 -2.92
N GLU A 26 10.24 -2.07 -2.15
CA GLU A 26 9.83 -3.41 -1.71
C GLU A 26 8.32 -3.56 -1.91
N GLY A 27 7.90 -4.67 -2.50
CA GLY A 27 6.50 -5.01 -2.74
C GLY A 27 6.16 -6.39 -2.19
N SER A 28 4.90 -6.81 -2.34
CA SER A 28 4.38 -8.06 -1.76
C SER A 28 5.10 -9.34 -2.19
N TYR A 29 5.78 -9.31 -3.34
CA TYR A 29 6.42 -10.48 -3.93
C TYR A 29 7.94 -10.33 -4.07
N GLY A 30 8.54 -9.20 -3.65
CA GLY A 30 9.95 -8.99 -3.92
C GLY A 30 10.47 -7.58 -3.74
N LYS A 31 11.79 -7.42 -3.94
CA LYS A 31 12.51 -6.15 -3.81
C LYS A 31 13.02 -5.68 -5.16
N VAL A 32 13.04 -4.37 -5.37
CA VAL A 32 13.62 -3.73 -6.55
C VAL A 32 14.90 -3.03 -6.13
N TYR A 33 15.96 -3.28 -6.86
CA TYR A 33 17.28 -2.73 -6.62
C TYR A 33 17.74 -1.87 -7.79
N LYS A 34 18.54 -0.86 -7.52
CA LYS A 34 19.34 -0.20 -8.55
C LYS A 34 20.63 -0.97 -8.72
N ALA A 35 21.02 -1.20 -9.96
CA ALA A 35 22.30 -1.79 -10.29
C ALA A 35 23.09 -0.93 -11.25
N VAL A 36 24.41 -1.01 -11.15
CA VAL A 36 25.36 -0.28 -11.98
C VAL A 36 26.32 -1.25 -12.67
N ARG A 37 26.65 -0.95 -13.93
CA ARG A 37 27.71 -1.61 -14.69
C ARG A 37 28.65 -0.55 -15.24
N GLU A 38 29.95 -0.78 -15.10
CA GLU A 38 30.99 0.11 -15.61
C GLU A 38 31.88 -0.64 -16.60
N GLU A 39 31.87 -0.20 -17.86
CA GLU A 39 32.70 -0.76 -18.93
C GLU A 39 33.38 0.37 -19.70
N HIS A 40 34.71 0.33 -19.84
CA HIS A 40 35.49 1.29 -20.64
C HIS A 40 35.08 2.77 -20.44
N SER A 41 34.91 3.20 -19.18
CA SER A 41 34.49 4.55 -18.77
C SER A 41 33.02 4.92 -19.06
N ILE A 42 32.17 3.96 -19.41
CA ILE A 42 30.73 4.13 -19.53
C ILE A 42 30.04 3.50 -18.32
N THR A 43 29.32 4.33 -17.57
CA THR A 43 28.48 3.89 -16.45
C THR A 43 27.05 3.72 -16.92
N THR A 44 26.52 2.51 -16.83
CA THR A 44 25.12 2.19 -17.15
C THR A 44 24.38 1.80 -15.87
N PHE A 45 23.13 2.25 -15.72
CA PHE A 45 22.28 1.90 -14.59
C PHE A 45 21.03 1.17 -15.06
N CYS A 46 20.58 0.21 -14.27
CA CYS A 46 19.31 -0.49 -14.47
C CYS A 46 18.59 -0.69 -13.13
N ALA A 47 17.33 -1.14 -13.21
CA ALA A 47 16.57 -1.64 -12.06
C ALA A 47 16.49 -3.16 -12.14
N ILE A 48 16.65 -3.85 -11.01
CA ILE A 48 16.55 -5.32 -10.91
C ILE A 48 15.47 -5.65 -9.90
N LYS A 49 14.37 -6.24 -10.36
CA LYS A 49 13.30 -6.77 -9.51
C LYS A 49 13.63 -8.23 -9.18
N VAL A 50 13.70 -8.56 -7.90
CA VAL A 50 13.97 -9.91 -7.39
C VAL A 50 12.72 -10.39 -6.67
N ILE A 51 12.13 -11.46 -7.16
CA ILE A 51 10.91 -12.09 -6.66
C ILE A 51 11.28 -13.49 -6.16
N SER A 52 10.76 -13.87 -5.00
CA SER A 52 10.98 -15.20 -4.44
C SER A 52 9.63 -15.92 -4.37
N VAL A 53 9.53 -17.09 -4.97
CA VAL A 53 8.33 -17.95 -4.91
C VAL A 53 8.73 -19.24 -4.22
N PRO A 54 8.17 -19.60 -3.06
CA PRO A 54 7.35 -18.76 -2.19
C PRO A 54 8.16 -17.62 -1.58
N ASN A 55 7.47 -16.59 -1.09
CA ASN A 55 8.09 -15.37 -0.56
C ASN A 55 8.82 -15.62 0.76
N ASN A 56 8.30 -16.53 1.58
CA ASN A 56 8.85 -16.89 2.88
C ASN A 56 8.65 -18.38 3.16
N GLN A 57 9.21 -18.85 4.28
CA GLN A 57 9.11 -20.25 4.68
C GLN A 57 7.71 -20.61 5.21
N ALA A 58 7.01 -19.65 5.81
CA ALA A 58 5.65 -19.83 6.33
C ALA A 58 4.65 -20.18 5.21
N GLU A 59 4.85 -19.69 3.99
CA GLU A 59 4.02 -20.06 2.83
C GLU A 59 4.24 -21.53 2.39
N VAL A 60 5.45 -22.09 2.57
CA VAL A 60 5.70 -23.52 2.37
C VAL A 60 5.02 -24.34 3.48
N GLU A 61 5.17 -23.89 4.72
CA GLU A 61 4.59 -24.55 5.90
C GLU A 61 3.06 -24.56 5.84
N ALA A 62 2.45 -23.48 5.35
CA ALA A 62 1.02 -23.39 5.10
C ALA A 62 0.53 -24.43 4.08
N LEU A 63 1.21 -24.55 2.92
CA LEU A 63 0.87 -25.58 1.92
C LEU A 63 0.95 -27.00 2.51
N HIS A 64 1.93 -27.24 3.38
CA HIS A 64 2.10 -28.55 4.03
C HIS A 64 1.02 -28.80 5.10
N SER A 65 0.61 -27.76 5.82
CA SER A 65 -0.47 -27.82 6.81
C SER A 65 -1.85 -28.10 6.16
N GLU A 66 -2.03 -27.67 4.91
CA GLU A 66 -3.19 -28.04 4.07
C GLU A 66 -3.12 -29.49 3.55
N GLY A 67 -2.09 -30.25 3.94
CA GLY A 67 -1.90 -31.64 3.56
C GLY A 67 -1.23 -31.86 2.21
N MET A 68 -0.69 -30.81 1.57
CA MET A 68 0.05 -30.97 0.31
C MET A 68 1.42 -31.60 0.56
N THR A 69 1.75 -32.62 -0.24
CA THR A 69 3.10 -33.18 -0.28
C THR A 69 4.09 -32.21 -0.93
N ASP A 70 5.40 -32.35 -0.68
CA ASP A 70 6.45 -31.54 -1.34
C ASP A 70 6.29 -31.49 -2.86
N ARG A 71 5.83 -32.58 -3.49
CA ARG A 71 5.58 -32.65 -4.93
C ARG A 71 4.40 -31.77 -5.34
N GLU A 72 3.30 -31.82 -4.60
CA GLU A 72 2.10 -31.03 -4.88
C GLU A 72 2.33 -29.54 -4.59
N SER A 73 3.03 -29.22 -3.49
CA SER A 73 3.50 -27.87 -3.19
C SER A 73 4.38 -27.34 -4.32
N LYS A 74 5.27 -28.16 -4.87
CA LYS A 74 6.11 -27.79 -6.02
C LYS A 74 5.27 -27.52 -7.27
N GLU A 75 4.34 -28.41 -7.63
CA GLU A 75 3.44 -28.24 -8.78
C GLU A 75 2.58 -26.97 -8.66
N TYR A 76 2.08 -26.67 -7.47
CA TYR A 76 1.37 -25.42 -7.18
C TYR A 76 2.27 -24.20 -7.38
N LEU A 77 3.45 -24.19 -6.76
CA LEU A 77 4.38 -23.06 -6.87
C LEU A 77 4.92 -22.89 -8.31
N GLU A 78 5.05 -23.96 -9.11
CA GLU A 78 5.35 -23.86 -10.55
C GLU A 78 4.25 -23.11 -11.30
N SER A 79 2.98 -23.34 -10.95
CA SER A 79 1.86 -22.59 -11.53
C SER A 79 1.95 -21.10 -11.18
N VAL A 80 2.39 -20.76 -9.96
CA VAL A 80 2.64 -19.37 -9.54
C VAL A 80 3.77 -18.74 -10.35
N VAL A 81 4.88 -19.47 -10.53
CA VAL A 81 6.00 -18.99 -11.36
C VAL A 81 5.56 -18.79 -12.81
N SER A 82 4.72 -19.68 -13.35
CA SER A 82 4.17 -19.57 -14.71
C SER A 82 3.42 -18.25 -14.93
N ASP A 83 2.68 -17.77 -13.94
CA ASP A 83 1.98 -16.49 -14.03
C ASP A 83 2.94 -15.30 -14.09
N PHE A 84 4.02 -15.33 -13.30
CA PHE A 84 5.10 -14.34 -13.43
C PHE A 84 5.79 -14.42 -14.80
N VAL A 85 6.03 -15.62 -15.32
CA VAL A 85 6.63 -15.80 -16.66
C VAL A 85 5.73 -15.20 -17.73
N ASN A 86 4.42 -15.38 -17.64
CA ASN A 86 3.47 -14.80 -18.58
C ASN A 86 3.47 -13.27 -18.51
N GLU A 87 3.59 -12.69 -17.32
CA GLU A 87 3.77 -11.23 -17.15
C GLU A 87 5.07 -10.74 -17.78
N ILE A 88 6.19 -11.45 -17.57
CA ILE A 88 7.49 -11.09 -18.14
C ILE A 88 7.44 -11.15 -19.67
N LYS A 89 6.90 -12.23 -20.24
CA LYS A 89 6.73 -12.37 -21.70
C LYS A 89 5.91 -11.23 -22.27
N LEU A 90 4.84 -10.84 -21.58
CA LEU A 90 4.05 -9.69 -21.99
C LEU A 90 4.90 -8.40 -22.00
N MET A 91 5.67 -8.15 -20.94
CA MET A 91 6.54 -6.98 -20.89
C MET A 91 7.64 -7.02 -21.97
N GLU A 92 8.13 -8.20 -22.34
CA GLU A 92 9.07 -8.38 -23.46
C GLU A 92 8.41 -8.09 -24.82
N GLU A 93 7.15 -8.49 -25.04
CA GLU A 93 6.39 -8.15 -26.25
C GLU A 93 6.16 -6.64 -26.39
N LEU A 94 6.04 -5.94 -25.26
CA LEU A 94 5.86 -4.49 -25.20
C LEU A 94 7.20 -3.71 -25.18
N LYS A 95 8.34 -4.41 -25.25
CA LYS A 95 9.68 -3.82 -25.21
C LYS A 95 9.90 -2.82 -26.35
N GLY A 96 10.57 -1.71 -26.03
CA GLY A 96 10.89 -0.66 -27.00
C GLY A 96 9.72 0.28 -27.31
N THR A 97 8.59 0.13 -26.62
CA THR A 97 7.48 1.07 -26.72
C THR A 97 7.70 2.22 -25.73
N ALA A 98 7.29 3.43 -26.12
CA ALA A 98 7.68 4.64 -25.40
C ALA A 98 7.06 4.76 -23.99
N ASN A 99 5.87 4.19 -23.76
CA ASN A 99 5.06 4.44 -22.56
C ASN A 99 4.82 3.20 -21.68
N THR A 100 5.54 2.10 -21.90
CA THR A 100 5.56 0.96 -20.96
C THR A 100 6.97 0.73 -20.45
N VAL A 101 7.11 0.23 -19.23
CA VAL A 101 8.39 -0.17 -18.67
C VAL A 101 8.98 -1.29 -19.52
N SER A 102 10.22 -1.12 -19.97
CA SER A 102 10.93 -2.11 -20.78
C SER A 102 11.69 -3.11 -19.91
N VAL A 103 11.42 -4.39 -20.13
CA VAL A 103 12.26 -5.49 -19.61
C VAL A 103 13.45 -5.69 -20.56
N GLU A 104 14.64 -5.74 -19.97
CA GLU A 104 15.88 -5.93 -20.71
C GLU A 104 16.29 -7.40 -20.77
N ASP A 105 16.24 -8.11 -19.65
CA ASP A 105 16.61 -9.51 -19.48
C ASP A 105 15.96 -10.08 -18.19
N TYR A 106 15.81 -11.40 -18.08
CA TYR A 106 15.28 -12.06 -16.87
C TYR A 106 15.88 -13.45 -16.64
N ARG A 107 15.90 -13.92 -15.39
CA ARG A 107 16.30 -15.28 -15.01
C ARG A 107 15.33 -15.87 -14.00
N ILE A 108 15.08 -17.16 -14.14
CA ILE A 108 14.25 -17.93 -13.20
C ILE A 108 15.13 -19.08 -12.72
N LEU A 109 15.36 -19.13 -11.43
CA LEU A 109 16.28 -20.09 -10.84
C LEU A 109 15.59 -20.86 -9.72
N GLU A 110 15.51 -22.18 -9.86
CA GLU A 110 15.06 -23.05 -8.79
C GLU A 110 15.97 -22.89 -7.55
N LYS A 111 15.40 -22.94 -6.35
CA LYS A 111 16.13 -22.82 -5.09
C LYS A 111 17.00 -24.06 -4.86
N LYS A 112 18.23 -23.84 -4.35
CA LYS A 112 19.19 -24.92 -4.02
C LYS A 112 18.90 -25.50 -2.63
N ASP A 113 19.63 -26.56 -2.26
CA ASP A 113 19.66 -27.16 -0.91
C ASP A 113 18.33 -27.74 -0.41
N GLY A 114 17.55 -28.35 -1.30
CA GLY A 114 16.30 -29.04 -0.94
C GLY A 114 15.13 -28.10 -0.62
N LYS A 115 15.27 -26.79 -0.85
CA LYS A 115 14.18 -25.82 -0.69
C LYS A 115 13.26 -25.85 -1.90
N VAL A 116 11.96 -25.97 -1.67
CA VAL A 116 10.94 -25.90 -2.72
C VAL A 116 10.72 -24.42 -3.11
N GLY A 117 10.84 -24.10 -4.41
CA GLY A 117 10.58 -22.77 -4.94
C GLY A 117 11.59 -22.26 -5.98
N TRP A 118 11.39 -21.03 -6.44
CA TRP A 118 12.18 -20.32 -7.43
C TRP A 118 12.49 -18.89 -7.00
N ASP A 119 13.63 -18.37 -7.43
CA ASP A 119 13.94 -16.94 -7.45
C ASP A 119 13.85 -16.44 -8.89
N ILE A 120 13.08 -15.37 -9.10
CA ILE A 120 12.88 -14.73 -10.39
C ILE A 120 13.55 -13.35 -10.36
N PHE A 121 14.45 -13.11 -11.31
CA PHE A 121 15.20 -11.87 -11.47
C PHE A 121 14.77 -11.21 -12.77
N ILE A 122 14.38 -9.94 -12.73
CA ILE A 122 13.94 -9.18 -13.90
C ILE A 122 14.76 -7.90 -13.96
N ARG A 123 15.59 -7.74 -14.99
CA ARG A 123 16.34 -6.52 -15.26
C ARG A 123 15.52 -5.61 -16.17
N MET A 124 15.38 -4.36 -15.78
CA MET A 124 14.53 -3.36 -16.41
C MET A 124 15.29 -2.04 -16.54
N GLU A 125 14.81 -1.15 -17.40
CA GLU A 125 15.30 0.22 -17.44
C GLU A 125 15.12 0.92 -16.07
N LEU A 126 16.09 1.75 -15.68
CA LEU A 126 15.99 2.55 -14.44
C LEU A 126 15.09 3.78 -14.68
N LEU A 127 14.03 3.90 -13.90
CA LEU A 127 13.05 4.99 -13.97
C LEU A 127 12.78 5.61 -12.59
N GLU A 128 12.36 6.87 -12.56
CA GLU A 128 11.91 7.54 -11.32
C GLU A 128 10.47 7.12 -11.01
N SER A 129 10.17 6.79 -9.75
CA SER A 129 8.79 6.50 -9.31
C SER A 129 7.94 7.77 -9.34
N PHE A 130 6.76 7.72 -9.95
CA PHE A 130 5.84 8.86 -9.96
C PHE A 130 5.27 9.15 -8.57
N ALA A 131 5.06 8.13 -7.73
CA ALA A 131 4.68 8.34 -6.33
C ALA A 131 5.70 9.21 -5.57
N VAL A 132 7.00 8.97 -5.79
CA VAL A 132 8.09 9.79 -5.22
C VAL A 132 8.12 11.19 -5.84
N ARG A 133 7.71 11.34 -7.12
CA ARG A 133 7.55 12.68 -7.70
C ARG A 133 6.42 13.46 -7.05
N MET A 134 5.28 12.81 -6.81
CA MET A 134 4.12 13.44 -6.16
C MET A 134 4.41 13.89 -4.73
N SER A 135 5.32 13.20 -4.01
CA SER A 135 5.71 13.60 -2.66
C SER A 135 6.63 14.82 -2.62
N LYS A 136 7.22 15.23 -3.75
CA LYS A 136 8.11 16.41 -3.84
C LYS A 136 7.37 17.72 -4.12
N GLY A 137 6.05 17.68 -4.33
CA GLY A 137 5.24 18.88 -4.53
C GLY A 137 4.14 18.72 -5.58
N THR A 138 3.59 19.86 -6.01
CA THR A 138 2.51 19.89 -7.00
C THR A 138 3.01 19.59 -8.41
N VAL A 139 2.17 18.95 -9.22
CA VAL A 139 2.47 18.62 -10.62
C VAL A 139 1.82 19.67 -11.53
N ALA A 140 2.60 20.26 -12.42
CA ALA A 140 2.12 21.29 -13.34
C ALA A 140 1.03 20.73 -14.28
N LEU A 141 0.08 21.56 -14.70
CA LEU A 141 -1.02 21.14 -15.58
C LEU A 141 -0.51 20.48 -16.88
N GLU A 142 0.56 21.02 -17.48
CA GLU A 142 1.17 20.45 -18.68
C GLU A 142 1.67 19.01 -18.43
N ASP A 143 2.24 18.75 -17.26
CA ASP A 143 2.70 17.42 -16.86
C ASP A 143 1.54 16.48 -16.55
N VAL A 144 0.45 16.97 -15.95
CA VAL A 144 -0.78 16.17 -15.75
C VAL A 144 -1.36 15.74 -17.10
N LEU A 145 -1.46 16.66 -18.06
CA LEU A 145 -1.93 16.35 -19.42
C LEU A 145 -1.00 15.37 -20.13
N LYS A 146 0.33 15.57 -20.03
CA LYS A 146 1.33 14.67 -20.60
C LYS A 146 1.21 13.27 -20.02
N LEU A 147 1.09 13.14 -18.69
CA LEU A 147 0.88 11.86 -18.01
C LEU A 147 -0.36 11.15 -18.53
N GLY A 148 -1.50 11.84 -18.62
CA GLY A 148 -2.74 11.26 -19.14
C GLY A 148 -2.60 10.75 -20.58
N ILE A 149 -1.94 11.52 -21.45
CA ILE A 149 -1.73 11.17 -22.87
C ILE A 149 -0.76 10.00 -23.03
N ASP A 150 0.35 10.01 -22.30
CA ASP A 150 1.38 8.98 -22.30
C ASP A 150 0.79 7.65 -21.81
N LEU A 151 0.09 7.65 -20.68
CA LEU A 151 -0.52 6.44 -20.13
C LEU A 151 -1.69 5.95 -20.98
N CYS A 152 -2.48 6.83 -21.62
CA CYS A 152 -3.44 6.37 -22.61
C CYS A 152 -2.76 5.66 -23.80
N SER A 153 -1.56 6.08 -24.20
CA SER A 153 -0.79 5.41 -25.26
C SER A 153 -0.36 4.01 -24.84
N ALA A 154 0.04 3.82 -23.58
CA ALA A 154 0.30 2.52 -22.98
C ALA A 154 -0.97 1.64 -22.99
N LEU A 155 -2.11 2.18 -22.55
CA LEU A 155 -3.38 1.44 -22.49
C LEU A 155 -3.95 1.10 -23.88
N GLU A 156 -3.72 1.92 -24.91
CA GLU A 156 -4.01 1.55 -26.29
C GLU A 156 -3.23 0.29 -26.70
N LEU A 157 -1.98 0.15 -26.23
CA LEU A 157 -1.13 -1.00 -26.48
C LEU A 157 -1.58 -2.24 -25.69
N CYS A 158 -1.93 -2.06 -24.41
CA CYS A 158 -2.54 -3.12 -23.60
C CYS A 158 -3.78 -3.69 -24.28
N SER A 159 -4.70 -2.81 -24.69
CA SER A 159 -5.95 -3.22 -25.34
C SER A 159 -5.73 -3.96 -26.66
N LYS A 160 -4.74 -3.57 -27.47
CA LYS A 160 -4.38 -4.29 -28.71
C LYS A 160 -3.91 -5.71 -28.46
N ASN A 161 -3.31 -5.95 -27.30
CA ASN A 161 -2.82 -7.27 -26.88
C ASN A 161 -3.79 -7.95 -25.87
N ASN A 162 -5.06 -7.49 -25.81
CA ASN A 162 -6.12 -8.01 -24.94
C ASN A 162 -5.79 -7.99 -23.43
N ILE A 163 -5.02 -7.01 -22.97
CA ILE A 163 -4.67 -6.83 -21.56
C ILE A 163 -5.50 -5.73 -20.94
N ILE A 164 -5.93 -5.99 -19.71
CA ILE A 164 -6.49 -5.02 -18.77
C ILE A 164 -5.50 -4.94 -17.61
N HIS A 165 -4.98 -3.76 -17.30
CA HIS A 165 -3.93 -3.56 -16.31
C HIS A 165 -4.42 -3.75 -14.86
N ARG A 166 -5.64 -3.29 -14.54
CA ARG A 166 -6.36 -3.48 -13.26
C ARG A 166 -5.75 -2.82 -12.02
N ASP A 167 -4.49 -2.39 -12.04
CA ASP A 167 -3.82 -1.75 -10.89
C ASP A 167 -3.10 -0.44 -11.25
N ILE A 168 -3.77 0.46 -11.97
CA ILE A 168 -3.21 1.79 -12.29
C ILE A 168 -3.29 2.69 -11.06
N LYS A 169 -2.12 3.09 -10.57
CA LYS A 169 -1.93 3.97 -9.40
C LYS A 169 -0.56 4.62 -9.45
N PRO A 170 -0.30 5.70 -8.69
CA PRO A 170 0.99 6.40 -8.72
C PRO A 170 2.22 5.52 -8.49
N ALA A 171 2.11 4.46 -7.68
CA ALA A 171 3.21 3.53 -7.41
C ALA A 171 3.62 2.67 -8.63
N ASN A 172 2.74 2.52 -9.62
CA ASN A 172 2.96 1.73 -10.83
C ASN A 172 3.20 2.61 -12.08
N ILE A 173 3.35 3.93 -11.86
CA ILE A 173 3.66 4.90 -12.90
C ILE A 173 5.10 5.37 -12.68
N PHE A 174 5.85 5.44 -13.77
CA PHE A 174 7.27 5.76 -13.75
C PHE A 174 7.60 6.88 -14.73
N ILE A 175 8.68 7.61 -14.47
CA ILE A 175 9.14 8.74 -15.28
C ILE A 175 10.51 8.41 -15.86
N SER A 176 10.64 8.53 -17.18
CA SER A 176 11.92 8.40 -17.88
C SER A 176 12.80 9.62 -17.68
N LYS A 177 14.09 9.49 -17.99
CA LYS A 177 15.03 10.63 -17.99
C LYS A 177 14.64 11.76 -18.93
N ASN A 178 13.81 11.47 -19.93
CA ASN A 178 13.30 12.46 -20.89
C ASN A 178 11.97 13.10 -20.45
N GLY A 179 11.43 12.72 -19.28
CA GLY A 179 10.13 13.19 -18.79
C GLY A 179 8.94 12.44 -19.38
N ASP A 180 9.15 11.25 -19.95
CA ASP A 180 8.06 10.39 -20.44
C ASP A 180 7.47 9.54 -19.34
N TYR A 181 6.15 9.52 -19.25
CA TYR A 181 5.45 8.68 -18.30
C TYR A 181 5.28 7.28 -18.87
N LYS A 182 5.60 6.29 -18.04
CA LYS A 182 5.56 4.86 -18.39
C LYS A 182 4.72 4.09 -17.40
N LEU A 183 3.93 3.15 -17.91
CA LEU A 183 3.15 2.20 -17.11
C LEU A 183 3.97 0.93 -16.86
N GLY A 184 4.01 0.47 -15.61
CA GLY A 184 4.64 -0.80 -15.22
C GLY A 184 3.77 -1.61 -14.25
N ASP A 185 4.25 -2.82 -13.89
CA ASP A 185 3.57 -3.76 -12.97
C ASP A 185 2.16 -4.15 -13.45
N PHE A 186 2.11 -4.94 -14.53
CA PHE A 186 0.87 -5.37 -15.20
C PHE A 186 0.00 -6.32 -14.37
N GLY A 187 0.50 -6.76 -13.21
CA GLY A 187 -0.34 -7.29 -12.13
C GLY A 187 -1.01 -8.63 -12.44
N VAL A 188 -0.42 -9.42 -13.34
CA VAL A 188 -0.96 -10.73 -13.76
C VAL A 188 -0.86 -11.73 -12.61
N ALA A 189 0.19 -11.67 -11.79
CA ALA A 189 0.39 -12.58 -10.64
C ALA A 189 -0.47 -12.26 -9.39
N LYS A 190 -1.34 -11.25 -9.42
CA LYS A 190 -2.15 -10.82 -8.26
C LYS A 190 -3.37 -11.73 -7.99
N GLU A 191 -3.65 -12.71 -8.83
CA GLU A 191 -4.81 -13.62 -8.69
C GLU A 191 -4.53 -14.82 -7.76
N LEU A 192 -3.28 -15.26 -7.60
CA LEU A 192 -2.93 -16.42 -6.76
C LEU A 192 -2.85 -16.13 -5.27
N GLY A 193 -2.75 -14.85 -4.87
CA GLY A 193 -2.87 -14.44 -3.46
C GLY A 193 -4.32 -14.44 -2.93
N LYS A 194 -5.31 -14.88 -3.71
CA LYS A 194 -6.73 -14.85 -3.35
C LYS A 194 -7.30 -16.21 -2.92
N THR A 195 -6.50 -17.27 -2.99
CA THR A 195 -6.95 -18.63 -2.62
C THR A 195 -6.38 -19.13 -1.30
N ALA A 196 -5.46 -18.39 -0.67
CA ALA A 196 -5.02 -18.64 0.70
C ALA A 196 -5.44 -17.46 1.58
N GLY A 197 -6.63 -17.56 2.19
CA GLY A 197 -7.04 -16.86 3.43
C GLY A 197 -6.84 -15.34 3.61
N ALA A 198 -6.35 -14.60 2.63
CA ALA A 198 -5.87 -13.25 2.81
C ALA A 198 -6.66 -12.26 1.96
N MET A 199 -7.88 -11.95 2.40
CA MET A 199 -8.35 -10.55 2.33
C MET A 199 -7.64 -9.72 3.40
N SER A 200 -6.31 -9.82 3.49
CA SER A 200 -5.54 -8.83 4.25
C SER A 200 -5.59 -7.55 3.44
N ALA A 201 -6.14 -6.51 4.06
CA ALA A 201 -6.36 -5.16 3.57
C ALA A 201 -5.08 -4.43 3.11
N LYS A 202 -4.31 -5.00 2.17
CA LYS A 202 -3.16 -4.37 1.54
C LYS A 202 -3.61 -3.65 0.28
N GLY A 203 -4.18 -2.46 0.50
CA GLY A 203 -4.51 -1.49 -0.53
C GLY A 203 -5.97 -1.04 -0.44
N THR A 204 -6.21 0.10 0.20
CA THR A 204 -7.44 0.86 0.04
C THR A 204 -7.79 0.92 -1.45
N TYR A 205 -9.07 0.74 -1.79
CA TYR A 205 -9.62 0.77 -3.14
C TYR A 205 -9.46 2.12 -3.87
N SER A 206 -8.53 2.98 -3.46
CA SER A 206 -8.39 4.41 -3.77
C SER A 206 -8.49 4.73 -5.26
N TYR A 207 -7.88 3.93 -6.14
CA TYR A 207 -7.92 4.13 -7.60
C TYR A 207 -8.79 3.10 -8.33
N MET A 208 -9.32 2.11 -7.61
CA MET A 208 -10.04 0.99 -8.21
C MET A 208 -11.42 1.41 -8.73
N ALA A 209 -11.79 0.93 -9.92
CA ALA A 209 -13.12 1.14 -10.47
C ALA A 209 -14.22 0.41 -9.67
N PRO A 210 -15.43 0.96 -9.52
CA PRO A 210 -16.50 0.37 -8.72
C PRO A 210 -16.86 -1.07 -9.07
N GLU A 211 -16.84 -1.42 -10.35
CA GLU A 211 -17.16 -2.77 -10.84
C GLU A 211 -16.07 -3.81 -10.53
N VAL A 212 -14.82 -3.39 -10.36
CA VAL A 212 -13.70 -4.26 -9.95
C VAL A 212 -13.85 -4.62 -8.47
N ALA A 213 -14.18 -3.63 -7.62
CA ALA A 213 -14.44 -3.85 -6.20
C ALA A 213 -15.65 -4.77 -5.96
N ASN A 214 -16.68 -4.64 -6.79
CA ASN A 214 -17.90 -5.46 -6.72
C ASN A 214 -17.80 -6.82 -7.43
N ARG A 215 -16.61 -7.24 -7.89
CA ARG A 215 -16.35 -8.51 -8.61
C ARG A 215 -17.31 -8.78 -9.78
N LYS A 216 -17.77 -7.73 -10.47
CA LYS A 216 -18.63 -7.87 -11.66
C LYS A 216 -17.77 -8.17 -12.89
N ASN A 217 -18.38 -8.63 -13.99
CA ASN A 217 -17.70 -8.67 -15.28
C ASN A 217 -17.32 -7.24 -15.69
N TYR A 218 -16.06 -7.02 -16.03
CA TYR A 218 -15.52 -5.72 -16.41
C TYR A 218 -14.68 -5.81 -17.69
N ASP A 219 -14.46 -4.67 -18.34
CA ASP A 219 -13.63 -4.54 -19.54
C ASP A 219 -12.52 -3.49 -19.34
N SER A 220 -11.80 -3.14 -20.40
CA SER A 220 -10.69 -2.18 -20.35
C SER A 220 -11.06 -0.77 -19.87
N THR A 221 -12.34 -0.44 -19.71
CA THR A 221 -12.78 0.85 -19.18
C THR A 221 -12.47 1.04 -17.69
N VAL A 222 -12.10 -0.03 -16.96
CA VAL A 222 -11.61 0.06 -15.58
C VAL A 222 -10.28 0.81 -15.49
N ASP A 223 -9.39 0.60 -16.47
CA ASP A 223 -8.08 1.26 -16.52
C ASP A 223 -8.23 2.76 -16.82
N ILE A 224 -9.20 3.11 -17.66
CA ILE A 224 -9.56 4.51 -17.95
C ILE A 224 -10.06 5.20 -16.68
N TYR A 225 -10.88 4.52 -15.89
CA TYR A 225 -11.36 5.03 -14.61
C TYR A 225 -10.21 5.28 -13.65
N SER A 226 -9.34 4.30 -13.45
CA SER A 226 -8.20 4.42 -12.54
C SER A 226 -7.24 5.54 -12.94
N LEU A 227 -6.93 5.66 -14.24
CA LEU A 227 -6.16 6.79 -14.77
C LEU A 227 -6.87 8.13 -14.54
N GLY A 228 -8.19 8.18 -14.74
CA GLY A 228 -9.00 9.35 -14.44
C GLY A 228 -8.88 9.77 -12.98
N ILE A 229 -8.91 8.83 -12.02
CA ILE A 229 -8.76 9.12 -10.59
C ILE A 229 -7.35 9.61 -10.26
N VAL A 230 -6.30 9.08 -10.91
CA VAL A 230 -4.93 9.63 -10.79
C VAL A 230 -4.90 11.08 -11.24
N MET A 231 -5.42 11.38 -12.43
CA MET A 231 -5.44 12.76 -12.96
C MET A 231 -6.30 13.70 -12.11
N TYR A 232 -7.46 13.23 -11.64
CA TYR A 232 -8.31 13.95 -10.70
C TYR A 232 -7.51 14.37 -9.47
N THR A 233 -6.80 13.41 -8.88
CA THR A 233 -6.02 13.63 -7.65
C THR A 233 -4.98 14.72 -7.85
N LEU A 234 -4.27 14.70 -8.97
CA LEU A 234 -3.28 15.73 -9.32
C LEU A 234 -3.92 17.12 -9.51
N LEU A 235 -5.12 17.18 -10.10
CA LEU A 235 -5.88 18.41 -10.30
C LEU A 235 -6.65 18.86 -9.05
N ASN A 236 -6.46 18.18 -7.92
CA ASN A 236 -7.21 18.41 -6.69
C ASN A 236 -6.27 18.44 -5.48
N ASN A 237 -5.09 19.06 -5.62
CA ASN A 237 -4.08 19.19 -4.55
C ASN A 237 -3.65 17.86 -3.92
N ASN A 238 -3.43 16.86 -4.78
CA ASN A 238 -3.12 15.49 -4.38
C ASN A 238 -4.20 14.88 -3.46
N ARG A 239 -5.46 15.33 -3.56
CA ARG A 239 -6.62 14.81 -2.82
C ARG A 239 -7.54 14.01 -3.73
N GLN A 240 -7.99 12.86 -3.23
CA GLN A 240 -9.00 12.03 -3.89
C GLN A 240 -10.35 12.78 -3.99
N PRO A 241 -11.28 12.33 -4.86
CA PRO A 241 -12.65 12.85 -4.84
C PRO A 241 -13.25 12.79 -3.44
N PHE A 242 -14.09 13.78 -3.09
CA PHE A 242 -14.74 13.93 -1.77
C PHE A 242 -13.85 14.33 -0.60
N VAL A 243 -12.54 14.42 -0.80
CA VAL A 243 -11.62 14.98 0.19
C VAL A 243 -11.44 16.47 -0.09
N ASP A 244 -11.53 17.31 0.95
CA ASP A 244 -11.37 18.77 0.78
C ASP A 244 -9.95 19.10 0.26
N PRO A 245 -9.83 19.70 -0.94
CA PRO A 245 -8.55 20.06 -1.55
C PRO A 245 -7.79 21.13 -0.76
N LYS A 246 -8.46 21.86 0.14
CA LYS A 246 -7.84 22.88 0.99
C LYS A 246 -7.43 22.35 2.36
N SER A 247 -7.83 21.12 2.71
CA SER A 247 -7.53 20.57 4.03
C SER A 247 -6.01 20.39 4.20
N PRO A 248 -5.40 20.93 5.27
CA PRO A 248 -3.96 20.84 5.50
C PRO A 248 -3.51 19.39 5.69
N ALA A 249 -4.35 18.56 6.33
CA ALA A 249 -4.14 17.13 6.52
C ALA A 249 -5.38 16.33 6.09
N VAL A 250 -5.19 15.04 5.82
CA VAL A 250 -6.29 14.13 5.50
C VAL A 250 -6.08 12.82 6.24
N THR A 251 -6.99 12.53 7.16
CA THR A 251 -6.99 11.33 7.99
C THR A 251 -7.26 10.08 7.15
N TYR A 252 -6.90 8.92 7.67
CA TYR A 252 -7.22 7.63 7.04
C TYR A 252 -8.74 7.44 6.88
N ASN A 253 -9.52 7.78 7.92
CA ASN A 253 -10.98 7.65 7.91
C ASN A 253 -11.62 8.53 6.83
N GLU A 254 -11.15 9.76 6.63
CA GLU A 254 -11.62 10.61 5.53
C GLU A 254 -11.32 10.01 4.16
N ARG A 255 -10.14 9.42 3.97
CA ARG A 255 -9.78 8.72 2.71
C ARG A 255 -10.66 7.50 2.48
N MET A 256 -10.94 6.73 3.54
CA MET A 256 -11.81 5.55 3.48
C MET A 256 -13.27 5.94 3.18
N ALA A 257 -13.81 6.93 3.88
CA ALA A 257 -15.16 7.44 3.64
C ALA A 257 -15.30 8.01 2.22
N ALA A 258 -14.30 8.76 1.75
CA ALA A 258 -14.25 9.26 0.38
C ALA A 258 -14.23 8.12 -0.66
N ALA A 259 -13.43 7.08 -0.43
CA ALA A 259 -13.38 5.90 -1.30
C ALA A 259 -14.72 5.14 -1.30
N ASP A 260 -15.34 4.95 -0.15
CA ASP A 260 -16.65 4.29 -0.01
C ASP A 260 -17.76 5.04 -0.75
N ARG A 261 -17.85 6.36 -0.58
CA ARG A 261 -18.80 7.23 -1.32
C ARG A 261 -18.63 7.10 -2.83
N ARG A 262 -17.39 7.09 -3.30
CA ARG A 262 -17.05 6.89 -4.71
C ARG A 262 -17.48 5.52 -5.22
N LEU A 263 -17.22 4.45 -4.45
CA LEU A 263 -17.60 3.09 -4.81
C LEU A 263 -19.11 2.83 -4.73
N LYS A 264 -19.86 3.62 -3.94
CA LYS A 264 -21.32 3.66 -3.91
C LYS A 264 -21.95 4.44 -5.07
N GLY A 265 -21.13 5.14 -5.86
CA GLY A 265 -21.58 5.87 -7.03
C GLY A 265 -22.17 7.25 -6.75
N GLU A 266 -21.79 7.84 -5.61
CA GLU A 266 -22.07 9.26 -5.39
C GLU A 266 -21.44 10.12 -6.52
N PRO A 267 -22.15 11.13 -7.05
CA PRO A 267 -21.60 11.99 -8.10
C PRO A 267 -20.32 12.69 -7.63
N LEU A 268 -19.23 12.52 -8.39
CA LEU A 268 -17.94 13.11 -8.04
C LEU A 268 -17.98 14.63 -8.20
N PRO A 269 -17.46 15.41 -7.23
CA PRO A 269 -17.31 16.85 -7.38
C PRO A 269 -16.24 17.18 -8.43
N PRO A 270 -16.29 18.35 -9.09
CA PRO A 270 -15.23 18.76 -10.03
C PRO A 270 -13.88 18.93 -9.30
N PRO A 271 -12.73 18.60 -9.94
CA PRO A 271 -11.41 18.87 -9.37
C PRO A 271 -11.18 20.37 -9.17
N ALA A 272 -10.56 20.77 -8.05
CA ALA A 272 -10.39 22.16 -7.66
C ALA A 272 -9.60 23.02 -8.67
N ASN A 273 -8.60 22.43 -9.33
CA ASN A 273 -7.65 23.14 -10.18
C ASN A 273 -7.85 22.83 -11.68
N ALA A 274 -9.06 22.37 -12.07
CA ALA A 274 -9.40 22.09 -13.46
C ALA A 274 -10.38 23.14 -14.01
N SER A 275 -10.18 23.57 -15.26
CA SER A 275 -11.22 24.32 -15.96
C SER A 275 -12.46 23.46 -16.19
N LYS A 276 -13.61 24.07 -16.48
CA LYS A 276 -14.86 23.32 -16.72
C LYS A 276 -14.68 22.23 -17.77
N GLU A 277 -14.06 22.57 -18.90
CA GLU A 277 -13.81 21.62 -20.00
C GLU A 277 -12.93 20.44 -19.56
N LEU A 278 -11.85 20.70 -18.82
CA LEU A 278 -10.97 19.64 -18.32
C LEU A 278 -11.68 18.79 -17.26
N SER A 279 -12.44 19.42 -16.36
CA SER A 279 -13.28 18.73 -15.38
C SER A 279 -14.27 17.79 -16.06
N ASP A 280 -14.96 18.23 -17.12
CA ASP A 280 -15.90 17.40 -17.87
C ASP A 280 -15.18 16.16 -18.48
N ILE A 281 -13.96 16.33 -19.00
CA ILE A 281 -13.13 15.22 -19.50
C ILE A 281 -12.76 14.25 -18.38
N ILE A 282 -12.24 14.72 -17.25
CA ILE A 282 -11.80 13.87 -16.13
C ILE A 282 -12.99 13.15 -15.50
N LEU A 283 -14.10 13.84 -15.25
CA LEU A 283 -15.31 13.24 -14.70
C LEU A 283 -15.95 12.21 -15.65
N THR A 284 -15.82 12.39 -16.96
CA THR A 284 -16.21 11.37 -17.95
C THR A 284 -15.37 10.10 -17.79
N ALA A 285 -14.04 10.22 -17.63
CA ALA A 285 -13.19 9.07 -17.36
C ALA A 285 -13.55 8.37 -16.04
N CYS A 286 -13.91 9.14 -15.01
CA CYS A 286 -14.27 8.66 -13.67
C CYS A 286 -15.77 8.33 -13.49
N ALA A 287 -16.56 8.21 -14.56
CA ALA A 287 -18.00 7.97 -14.42
C ALA A 287 -18.26 6.63 -13.69
N PHE A 288 -19.19 6.60 -12.74
CA PHE A 288 -19.54 5.38 -12.01
C PHE A 288 -19.99 4.25 -12.95
N ASP A 289 -20.92 4.56 -13.86
CA ASP A 289 -21.40 3.66 -14.91
C ASP A 289 -20.36 3.54 -16.04
N PRO A 290 -19.80 2.33 -16.30
CA PRO A 290 -18.82 2.12 -17.37
C PRO A 290 -19.32 2.55 -18.76
N ALA A 291 -20.63 2.51 -19.02
CA ALA A 291 -21.21 2.92 -20.31
C ALA A 291 -21.13 4.44 -20.54
N LYS A 292 -20.94 5.23 -19.48
CA LYS A 292 -20.76 6.69 -19.55
C LYS A 292 -19.30 7.11 -19.66
N ARG A 293 -18.35 6.17 -19.55
CA ARG A 293 -16.92 6.45 -19.70
C ARG A 293 -16.50 6.54 -21.15
N PHE A 294 -15.29 7.04 -21.39
CA PHE A 294 -14.65 6.87 -22.69
C PHE A 294 -14.56 5.37 -23.01
N ARG A 295 -15.06 4.97 -24.19
CA ARG A 295 -15.08 3.55 -24.57
C ARG A 295 -13.68 2.97 -24.78
N THR A 296 -12.70 3.81 -25.13
CA THR A 296 -11.32 3.39 -25.42
C THR A 296 -10.31 4.40 -24.89
N ALA A 297 -9.10 3.95 -24.56
CA ALA A 297 -7.99 4.83 -24.18
C ALA A 297 -7.67 5.85 -25.28
N LYS A 298 -7.80 5.46 -26.55
CA LYS A 298 -7.65 6.37 -27.70
C LYS A 298 -8.66 7.54 -27.66
N ALA A 299 -9.91 7.28 -27.31
CA ALA A 299 -10.92 8.32 -27.19
C ALA A 299 -10.59 9.30 -26.05
N PHE A 300 -10.16 8.78 -24.90
CA PHE A 300 -9.73 9.60 -23.77
C PHE A 300 -8.50 10.46 -24.12
N LYS A 301 -7.48 9.85 -24.74
CA LYS A 301 -6.30 10.54 -25.26
C LYS A 301 -6.64 11.67 -26.23
N ASN A 302 -7.54 11.43 -27.17
CA ASN A 302 -7.97 12.45 -28.13
C ASN A 302 -8.68 13.62 -27.46
N ALA A 303 -9.46 13.36 -26.40
CA ALA A 303 -10.08 14.42 -25.60
C ALA A 303 -9.02 15.30 -24.91
N LEU A 304 -8.02 14.67 -24.26
CA LEU A 304 -6.90 15.36 -23.63
C LEU A 304 -6.05 16.16 -24.63
N LEU A 305 -5.71 15.58 -25.78
CA LEU A 305 -5.00 16.26 -26.86
C LEU A 305 -5.81 17.44 -27.42
N GLY A 306 -7.11 17.26 -27.59
CA GLY A 306 -8.01 18.33 -28.03
C GLY A 306 -8.00 19.52 -27.07
N TYR A 307 -8.09 19.25 -25.77
CA TYR A 307 -7.98 20.27 -24.72
C TYR A 307 -6.61 20.96 -24.76
N LYS A 308 -5.52 20.18 -24.76
CA LYS A 308 -4.14 20.69 -24.83
C LYS A 308 -3.91 21.61 -26.02
N ASN A 309 -4.41 21.24 -27.20
CA ASN A 309 -4.28 22.04 -28.42
C ASN A 309 -5.07 23.36 -28.35
N ARG A 310 -6.26 23.37 -27.72
CA ARG A 310 -7.03 24.60 -27.52
C ARG A 310 -6.39 25.53 -26.50
N LEU A 311 -5.82 24.97 -25.44
CA LEU A 311 -5.04 25.71 -24.45
C LEU A 311 -3.84 26.40 -25.11
N ALA A 312 -3.07 25.67 -25.93
CA ALA A 312 -1.95 26.22 -26.69
C ALA A 312 -2.36 27.29 -27.73
N ALA A 313 -3.57 27.19 -28.29
CA ALA A 313 -4.11 28.16 -29.23
C ALA A 313 -4.71 29.42 -28.56
N GLY A 314 -4.77 29.47 -27.22
CA GLY A 314 -5.40 30.57 -26.49
C GLY A 314 -6.91 30.68 -26.69
N VAL A 315 -7.57 29.60 -27.12
CA VAL A 315 -9.01 29.57 -27.49
C VAL A 315 -9.89 29.11 -26.32
N SER A 316 -9.32 28.60 -25.23
CA SER A 316 -10.10 28.23 -24.04
C SER A 316 -10.45 29.49 -23.24
N SER A 317 -11.74 29.80 -23.11
CA SER A 317 -12.25 30.93 -22.34
C SER A 317 -12.13 30.76 -20.82
N ASP A 318 -11.78 29.56 -20.37
CA ASP A 318 -11.66 29.18 -18.97
C ASP A 318 -10.22 28.73 -18.70
N VAL A 319 -9.31 29.68 -18.61
CA VAL A 319 -7.92 29.40 -18.19
C VAL A 319 -7.94 29.08 -16.69
N PRO A 320 -7.56 27.86 -16.25
CA PRO A 320 -7.48 27.57 -14.82
C PRO A 320 -6.51 28.54 -14.15
N ASN A 321 -6.70 28.85 -12.86
CA ASN A 321 -5.79 29.73 -12.12
C ASN A 321 -4.38 29.09 -12.05
N ILE A 322 -3.55 29.40 -13.04
CA ILE A 322 -2.25 28.76 -13.30
C ILE A 322 -1.24 29.08 -12.19
N ASP A 323 -1.51 30.09 -11.37
CA ASP A 323 -0.64 30.56 -10.28
C ASP A 323 -0.73 29.71 -8.99
N ALA A 324 -1.69 28.78 -8.88
CA ALA A 324 -1.77 27.88 -7.70
C ALA A 324 -0.81 26.67 -7.79
N THR A 325 -0.14 26.46 -8.92
CA THR A 325 0.98 25.52 -9.07
C THR A 325 2.27 26.30 -9.21
N VAL A 326 2.82 26.83 -8.11
CA VAL A 326 4.15 27.47 -8.14
C VAL A 326 5.19 26.41 -8.47
N ALA A 327 5.78 26.57 -9.65
CA ALA A 327 6.76 25.66 -10.23
C ALA A 327 8.09 25.63 -9.46
N VAL A 328 8.70 24.44 -9.35
CA VAL A 328 10.17 24.35 -9.37
C VAL A 328 10.57 24.34 -10.84
N ALA A 329 11.22 25.41 -11.28
CA ALA A 329 11.71 25.54 -12.64
C ALA A 329 12.62 24.36 -13.02
N HIS A 330 12.35 23.73 -14.17
CA HIS A 330 13.35 22.90 -14.85
C HIS A 330 14.58 23.77 -15.14
N LYS A 331 15.67 23.58 -14.41
CA LYS A 331 16.99 23.94 -14.93
C LYS A 331 17.26 23.05 -16.14
N ALA A 332 17.21 23.64 -17.32
CA ALA A 332 17.65 23.00 -18.55
C ALA A 332 19.10 22.50 -18.39
N PRO A 333 19.48 21.36 -19.00
CA PRO A 333 20.85 20.89 -18.97
C PRO A 333 21.78 21.90 -19.65
N VAL A 334 22.86 22.26 -18.96
CA VAL A 334 23.95 23.07 -19.53
C VAL A 334 24.57 22.29 -20.69
N GLN A 335 24.20 22.66 -21.92
CA GLN A 335 24.94 22.25 -23.11
C GLN A 335 26.20 23.11 -23.22
N ASN A 336 27.35 22.52 -22.89
CA ASN A 336 28.65 23.03 -23.32
C ASN A 336 28.70 22.99 -24.84
N SER A 337 28.42 24.12 -25.50
CA SER A 337 28.65 24.30 -26.93
C SER A 337 29.65 25.43 -27.17
N VAL A 338 30.75 25.06 -27.80
CA VAL A 338 31.81 25.96 -28.29
C VAL A 338 31.20 26.91 -29.35
N PRO A 339 31.45 28.23 -29.29
CA PRO A 339 30.83 29.17 -30.21
C PRO A 339 31.39 29.03 -31.64
N ARG A 340 30.50 28.84 -32.61
CA ARG A 340 30.80 28.88 -34.05
C ARG A 340 30.58 30.32 -34.59
N PRO A 341 31.41 30.84 -35.52
CA PRO A 341 31.32 32.23 -35.99
C PRO A 341 30.06 32.49 -36.84
N PRO A 342 29.57 33.74 -36.88
CA PRO A 342 28.32 34.08 -37.56
C PRO A 342 28.48 34.05 -39.09
N GLN A 343 27.53 33.41 -39.78
CA GLN A 343 27.36 33.52 -41.23
C GLN A 343 26.13 34.37 -41.61
N PRO A 344 26.15 35.04 -42.78
CA PRO A 344 25.34 36.22 -43.04
C PRO A 344 23.88 35.89 -43.41
N GLN A 345 22.95 36.71 -42.92
CA GLN A 345 21.53 36.67 -43.27
C GLN A 345 21.30 37.03 -44.74
N ARG A 346 20.45 36.25 -45.44
CA ARG A 346 19.99 36.54 -46.79
C ARG A 346 18.51 36.99 -46.76
N PRO A 347 18.08 38.00 -47.54
CA PRO A 347 16.78 38.65 -47.36
C PRO A 347 15.59 37.82 -47.85
N ALA A 348 14.45 38.03 -47.20
CA ALA A 348 13.15 37.45 -47.51
C ALA A 348 12.63 37.83 -48.91
N GLN A 349 12.00 36.88 -49.60
CA GLN A 349 11.23 37.13 -50.84
C GLN A 349 9.71 37.19 -50.56
N PRO A 350 8.94 37.98 -51.34
CA PRO A 350 7.57 38.36 -51.00
C PRO A 350 6.52 37.32 -51.45
N GLN A 351 5.44 37.23 -50.66
CA GLN A 351 4.24 36.44 -50.94
C GLN A 351 3.46 36.99 -52.15
N ARG A 352 2.84 36.09 -52.93
CA ARG A 352 1.96 36.42 -54.06
C ARG A 352 0.49 36.11 -53.71
N PRO A 353 -0.51 36.92 -54.16
CA PRO A 353 -1.87 36.87 -53.62
C PRO A 353 -2.77 35.79 -54.25
N ALA A 354 -3.78 35.39 -53.48
CA ALA A 354 -4.87 34.48 -53.84
C ALA A 354 -5.87 35.08 -54.86
N GLN A 355 -6.51 34.22 -55.65
CA GLN A 355 -7.66 34.53 -56.51
C GLN A 355 -8.54 33.28 -56.75
N PRO A 356 -9.82 33.40 -57.17
CA PRO A 356 -10.97 33.07 -56.33
C PRO A 356 -11.82 31.86 -56.79
N GLN A 357 -12.66 31.36 -55.87
CA GLN A 357 -13.67 30.31 -56.08
C GLN A 357 -14.88 30.79 -56.90
N ARG A 358 -15.51 29.88 -57.65
CA ARG A 358 -16.85 30.00 -58.26
C ARG A 358 -17.47 28.59 -58.50
N PRO A 359 -18.79 28.45 -58.68
CA PRO A 359 -19.67 27.94 -57.62
C PRO A 359 -20.39 26.61 -57.92
N VAL A 360 -21.06 26.13 -56.86
CA VAL A 360 -21.91 24.94 -56.67
C VAL A 360 -22.93 24.67 -57.78
N GLN A 361 -23.14 23.39 -58.10
CA GLN A 361 -24.35 22.87 -58.76
C GLN A 361 -24.89 21.66 -57.97
N GLN A 362 -26.19 21.70 -57.63
CA GLN A 362 -26.89 20.63 -56.91
C GLN A 362 -27.93 19.89 -57.80
N THR A 363 -28.15 18.62 -57.42
CA THR A 363 -29.35 17.76 -57.58
C THR A 363 -29.59 17.04 -58.94
N PRO A 364 -30.41 15.95 -59.04
CA PRO A 364 -31.23 15.26 -58.02
C PRO A 364 -31.13 13.68 -58.14
N PRO A 365 -32.04 12.80 -57.64
CA PRO A 365 -31.68 11.47 -57.11
C PRO A 365 -32.17 10.25 -57.97
N LYS A 366 -31.72 9.01 -57.68
CA LYS A 366 -32.55 7.77 -57.65
C LYS A 366 -31.75 6.44 -57.48
N LYS A 367 -32.09 5.74 -56.39
CA LYS A 367 -32.47 4.31 -56.19
C LYS A 367 -31.75 3.15 -56.94
N LYS A 368 -31.08 2.32 -56.12
CA LYS A 368 -31.20 0.85 -55.85
C LYS A 368 -31.25 -0.17 -57.00
N LYS A 369 -30.38 -1.21 -56.87
CA LYS A 369 -30.63 -2.67 -56.70
C LYS A 369 -29.29 -3.40 -57.03
N LYS A 370 -28.91 -4.59 -56.55
CA LYS A 370 -29.32 -5.60 -55.55
C LYS A 370 -28.21 -6.68 -55.65
N THR A 371 -27.87 -7.35 -54.56
CA THR A 371 -28.00 -8.82 -54.40
C THR A 371 -27.61 -9.20 -52.98
N GLY A 372 -28.59 -9.71 -52.23
CA GLY A 372 -28.38 -10.50 -51.04
C GLY A 372 -28.93 -11.91 -51.29
N LEU A 373 -28.32 -12.88 -50.60
CA LEU A 373 -28.82 -14.20 -50.21
C LEU A 373 -27.65 -14.77 -49.34
N ILE A 374 -27.79 -15.29 -48.12
CA ILE A 374 -28.87 -16.04 -47.45
C ILE A 374 -28.77 -15.78 -45.94
N VAL A 375 -29.89 -15.40 -45.33
CA VAL A 375 -30.16 -15.57 -43.90
C VAL A 375 -30.67 -17.00 -43.69
N ALA A 376 -30.36 -17.59 -42.53
CA ALA A 376 -30.96 -18.79 -41.93
C ALA A 376 -30.13 -20.09 -41.98
N ILE A 377 -29.08 -20.20 -41.14
CA ILE A 377 -28.62 -21.50 -40.60
C ILE A 377 -28.27 -21.48 -39.09
N ILE A 378 -27.87 -20.36 -38.47
CA ILE A 378 -27.34 -20.43 -37.07
C ILE A 378 -28.41 -20.24 -35.97
N ALA A 379 -29.67 -19.95 -36.32
CA ALA A 379 -30.78 -19.90 -35.35
C ALA A 379 -31.38 -21.28 -35.00
N VAL A 380 -30.81 -22.38 -35.51
CA VAL A 380 -31.30 -23.77 -35.28
C VAL A 380 -30.46 -24.54 -34.25
N ILE A 381 -29.30 -24.01 -33.83
CA ILE A 381 -28.39 -24.72 -32.90
C ILE A 381 -28.73 -24.45 -31.42
N LEU A 382 -29.59 -23.47 -31.11
CA LEU A 382 -29.92 -23.09 -29.73
C LEU A 382 -31.26 -23.63 -29.20
N VAL A 383 -31.96 -24.49 -29.94
CA VAL A 383 -33.28 -25.04 -29.53
C VAL A 383 -33.33 -26.58 -29.52
N LEU A 384 -32.21 -27.28 -29.77
CA LEU A 384 -32.15 -28.75 -29.83
C LEU A 384 -31.11 -29.38 -28.88
N ALA A 385 -30.93 -28.81 -27.68
CA ALA A 385 -30.16 -29.44 -26.59
C ALA A 385 -30.96 -29.51 -25.27
N ILE A 386 -32.29 -29.43 -25.35
CA ILE A 386 -33.22 -29.79 -24.27
C ILE A 386 -34.31 -30.66 -24.89
N ALA A 387 -33.98 -31.92 -25.19
CA ALA A 387 -34.93 -33.02 -25.30
C ALA A 387 -34.17 -34.33 -25.55
N LEU A 388 -34.41 -35.31 -24.67
CA LEU A 388 -34.15 -36.75 -24.82
C LEU A 388 -32.76 -37.28 -24.42
N SER A 389 -32.57 -37.37 -23.11
CA SER A 389 -32.28 -38.67 -22.48
C SER A 389 -33.19 -38.82 -21.26
N VAL A 390 -34.38 -39.39 -21.50
CA VAL A 390 -35.33 -39.84 -20.47
C VAL A 390 -34.97 -41.27 -20.08
N GLY A 391 -35.00 -41.56 -18.77
CA GLY A 391 -35.49 -42.86 -18.29
C GLY A 391 -34.77 -43.44 -17.09
N ALA A 392 -35.31 -43.22 -15.89
CA ALA A 392 -35.88 -44.24 -14.98
C ALA A 392 -35.84 -43.75 -13.52
N VAL A 393 -36.99 -43.32 -12.96
CA VAL A 393 -37.82 -44.10 -12.01
C VAL A 393 -37.16 -44.25 -10.63
N PHE A 394 -37.66 -43.52 -9.62
CA PHE A 394 -38.27 -44.11 -8.42
C PHE A 394 -39.20 -43.10 -7.75
N ALA A 395 -40.35 -43.61 -7.33
CA ALA A 395 -41.51 -42.88 -6.84
C ALA A 395 -41.41 -42.58 -5.34
N ILE A 396 -42.08 -41.50 -4.92
CA ILE A 396 -42.67 -41.37 -3.58
C ILE A 396 -44.16 -41.09 -3.78
N PRO A 397 -45.03 -41.79 -3.06
CA PRO A 397 -46.23 -41.15 -2.53
C PRO A 397 -46.29 -41.25 -1.00
N ALA A 398 -46.79 -40.17 -0.42
CA ALA A 398 -47.15 -39.97 0.98
C ALA A 398 -48.33 -40.84 1.43
N ILE A 399 -48.69 -40.69 2.73
CA ILE A 399 -49.96 -41.00 3.46
C ILE A 399 -49.75 -42.08 4.55
N ILE A 400 -50.21 -42.03 5.82
CA ILE A 400 -50.94 -41.10 6.70
C ILE A 400 -50.83 -41.66 8.16
N ASP A 401 -50.92 -40.76 9.14
CA ASP A 401 -51.40 -40.83 10.54
C ASP A 401 -51.27 -42.06 11.50
N TYR A 402 -51.06 -41.65 12.76
CA TYR A 402 -51.84 -42.00 13.98
C TYR A 402 -51.28 -43.03 14.98
N PHE A 403 -50.87 -42.52 16.15
CA PHE A 403 -51.15 -42.91 17.55
C PHE A 403 -49.93 -42.51 18.42
N ASP A 404 -49.95 -41.43 19.19
CA ASP A 404 -50.65 -41.11 20.45
C ASP A 404 -49.78 -41.34 21.70
N SER A 405 -49.92 -40.38 22.62
CA SER A 405 -49.84 -40.46 24.07
C SER A 405 -48.51 -40.21 24.81
N SER A 406 -48.61 -39.19 25.67
CA SER A 406 -48.08 -39.09 27.05
C SER A 406 -46.58 -38.81 27.20
N SER A 407 -46.09 -37.98 28.12
CA SER A 407 -46.71 -37.26 29.23
C SER A 407 -45.68 -36.26 29.78
N SER A 408 -46.19 -35.15 30.30
CA SER A 408 -45.50 -34.17 31.12
C SER A 408 -45.27 -34.67 32.55
N SER A 409 -44.30 -34.04 33.23
CA SER A 409 -44.29 -33.67 34.64
C SER A 409 -43.38 -34.45 35.62
N THR A 410 -42.29 -33.77 36.02
CA THR A 410 -41.92 -33.32 37.39
C THR A 410 -41.63 -34.27 38.57
N ILE A 411 -40.63 -33.80 39.37
CA ILE A 411 -40.38 -33.92 40.84
C ILE A 411 -39.48 -35.07 41.33
N SER A 412 -38.29 -34.71 41.84
CA SER A 412 -37.90 -34.61 43.27
C SER A 412 -36.38 -34.34 43.34
N SER A 413 -35.84 -33.53 44.25
CA SER A 413 -35.93 -33.62 45.70
C SER A 413 -35.50 -32.30 46.36
N ARG A 414 -36.09 -32.04 47.54
CA ARG A 414 -35.76 -31.01 48.52
C ARG A 414 -34.67 -31.51 49.47
N ASP A 415 -34.04 -30.57 50.16
CA ASP A 415 -33.85 -30.43 51.62
C ASP A 415 -32.84 -29.25 51.78
N ASP A 416 -32.85 -28.30 52.72
CA ASP A 416 -33.78 -27.69 53.68
C ASP A 416 -32.97 -26.51 54.29
N ASP A 417 -33.64 -25.41 54.65
CA ASP A 417 -33.41 -24.49 55.81
C ASP A 417 -32.03 -23.80 56.00
N ASP A 418 -31.86 -22.57 56.52
CA ASP A 418 -32.72 -21.48 57.00
C ASP A 418 -31.82 -20.24 57.27
N ASP A 419 -32.46 -19.08 57.43
CA ASP A 419 -32.09 -17.88 58.23
C ASP A 419 -31.07 -16.82 57.75
N ASP A 420 -31.66 -15.67 57.38
CA ASP A 420 -31.49 -14.32 57.93
C ASP A 420 -30.10 -13.87 58.46
N ASP A 421 -29.54 -12.79 57.89
CA ASP A 421 -29.60 -11.48 58.58
C ASP A 421 -29.11 -10.29 57.71
N LYS A 422 -29.71 -9.13 58.00
CA LYS A 422 -29.43 -7.82 57.38
C LYS A 422 -28.25 -7.11 58.05
N LYS A 423 -27.50 -6.29 57.28
CA LYS A 423 -27.33 -4.81 57.43
C LYS A 423 -25.94 -4.27 57.06
N ASP A 424 -25.99 -3.21 56.26
CA ASP A 424 -25.34 -1.90 56.38
C ASP A 424 -23.79 -1.78 56.47
N ASN A 425 -23.26 -1.14 55.42
CA ASN A 425 -22.54 0.15 55.43
C ASN A 425 -21.31 0.30 56.35
N ASP A 426 -20.13 0.55 55.79
CA ASP A 426 -19.56 1.91 55.62
C ASP A 426 -18.06 1.90 55.34
N ARG A 427 -17.64 2.92 54.58
CA ARG A 427 -16.26 3.29 54.27
C ARG A 427 -15.61 3.98 55.46
N GLU A 428 -14.34 3.69 55.74
CA GLU A 428 -13.44 4.67 56.35
C GLU A 428 -12.02 4.60 55.73
N THR A 429 -11.55 5.80 55.42
CA THR A 429 -10.21 6.23 55.01
C THR A 429 -9.34 6.44 56.24
N GLU A 430 -8.04 6.11 56.17
CA GLU A 430 -7.03 6.64 57.10
C GLU A 430 -5.93 7.40 56.35
N GLU A 431 -5.42 8.44 57.03
CA GLU A 431 -4.65 9.57 56.53
C GLU A 431 -3.42 9.80 57.46
N ILE A 432 -2.32 10.35 56.89
CA ILE A 432 -1.27 11.23 57.50
C ILE A 432 -0.08 10.55 58.27
N PRO A 433 1.17 11.12 58.41
CA PRO A 433 1.83 12.36 57.88
C PRO A 433 3.28 12.25 57.29
N GLY A 434 3.63 13.17 56.36
CA GLY A 434 4.50 14.37 56.55
C GLY A 434 5.99 14.34 57.02
N ALA A 435 6.90 14.58 56.06
CA ALA A 435 8.06 15.53 55.96
C ALA A 435 9.07 15.80 57.11
N VAL A 436 10.39 15.79 56.78
CA VAL A 436 11.44 16.78 57.18
C VAL A 436 12.62 16.81 56.17
N ASP A 437 13.08 18.02 55.82
CA ASP A 437 14.25 18.43 55.02
C ASP A 437 15.64 18.07 55.61
N THR A 438 16.68 18.07 54.76
CA THR A 438 17.93 18.87 54.98
C THR A 438 18.83 18.88 53.74
N GLU A 439 19.28 20.07 53.36
CA GLU A 439 20.29 20.38 52.35
C GLU A 439 21.73 20.09 52.85
N ASP A 440 22.67 19.93 51.88
CA ASP A 440 23.87 20.78 51.68
C ASP A 440 25.28 20.14 51.55
N VAL A 441 25.93 20.48 50.40
CA VAL A 441 27.36 20.80 50.09
C VAL A 441 28.44 19.72 49.79
N MET A 442 28.98 19.82 48.54
CA MET A 442 30.36 19.73 47.96
C MET A 442 31.40 18.70 48.52
N ASP A 443 32.41 18.17 47.81
CA ASP A 443 33.21 18.61 46.65
C ASP A 443 34.07 17.45 46.04
N SER A 444 34.46 17.61 44.78
CA SER A 444 35.70 17.18 44.08
C SER A 444 36.25 15.74 44.15
N TYR A 445 36.45 15.09 42.98
CA TYR A 445 37.79 14.91 42.36
C TYR A 445 37.72 14.22 40.98
N ARG A 446 38.47 14.79 40.01
CA ARG A 446 38.73 14.30 38.64
C ARG A 446 40.00 13.43 38.63
N PRO A 447 40.27 12.62 37.59
CA PRO A 447 41.43 12.98 36.78
C PRO A 447 41.26 12.77 35.26
N GLU A 448 41.96 13.63 34.53
CA GLU A 448 42.21 13.62 33.08
C GLU A 448 43.36 12.66 32.71
N THR A 449 43.36 12.16 31.47
CA THR A 449 44.60 11.91 30.72
C THR A 449 44.41 12.17 29.22
N ASP A 450 45.38 12.87 28.66
CA ASP A 450 45.51 13.44 27.31
C ASP A 450 45.91 12.47 26.17
N ALA A 451 45.59 12.94 24.95
CA ALA A 451 46.36 12.91 23.67
C ALA A 451 46.27 11.69 22.70
N PRO A 452 46.57 11.86 21.38
CA PRO A 452 46.40 13.03 20.48
C PRO A 452 45.82 12.70 19.07
N ASP A 453 45.57 13.78 18.30
CA ASP A 453 45.12 13.92 16.90
C ASP A 453 45.78 13.02 15.83
N THR A 454 44.98 12.67 14.80
CA THR A 454 45.42 12.69 13.38
C THR A 454 44.25 13.01 12.42
N ASP A 455 44.49 14.01 11.58
CA ASP A 455 43.65 14.57 10.51
C ASP A 455 43.10 13.57 9.46
N ALA A 456 41.86 13.78 9.02
CA ALA A 456 41.36 13.39 7.70
C ALA A 456 40.25 14.36 7.23
N PRO A 457 40.13 14.66 5.92
CA PRO A 457 39.60 15.94 5.42
C PRO A 457 38.08 15.96 5.22
N ASP A 458 37.55 17.18 5.36
CA ASP A 458 36.19 17.64 5.09
C ASP A 458 35.60 17.11 3.77
N THR A 459 34.37 16.59 3.87
CA THR A 459 33.40 16.61 2.76
C THR A 459 32.18 17.40 3.19
N ASP A 460 31.99 18.55 2.55
CA ASP A 460 30.84 19.45 2.71
C ASP A 460 29.50 18.69 2.63
N ALA A 461 28.84 18.55 3.78
CA ALA A 461 27.41 18.26 3.86
C ALA A 461 26.66 19.60 4.02
N PRO A 462 25.51 19.80 3.34
CA PRO A 462 24.76 21.04 3.45
C PRO A 462 24.08 21.15 4.81
N ASP A 463 24.27 22.30 5.48
CA ASP A 463 23.59 22.71 6.70
C ASP A 463 22.07 22.57 6.59
N ILE A 464 21.50 21.67 7.38
CA ILE A 464 20.10 21.71 7.80
C ILE A 464 20.13 21.65 9.32
N ASP A 465 19.77 22.76 9.97
CA ASP A 465 19.59 22.85 11.43
C ASP A 465 18.53 21.83 11.88
N ALA A 466 18.97 20.68 12.35
CA ALA A 466 18.18 19.72 13.12
C ALA A 466 18.92 19.46 14.44
N PRO A 467 18.28 19.62 15.61
CA PRO A 467 18.93 19.36 16.88
C PRO A 467 19.16 17.85 17.04
N ALA A 468 20.39 17.43 16.82
CA ALA A 468 20.86 16.07 17.05
C ALA A 468 20.90 15.79 18.57
N TYR A 469 20.08 14.87 19.06
CA TYR A 469 20.40 14.14 20.28
C TYR A 469 21.36 13.01 19.89
N ASN A 470 22.51 12.98 20.54
CA ASN A 470 23.72 12.33 20.06
C ASN A 470 24.06 11.13 20.96
N ASP A 471 23.68 9.92 20.53
CA ASP A 471 24.36 8.66 20.92
C ASP A 471 24.76 7.87 19.65
N GLY A 472 25.29 8.60 18.67
CA GLY A 472 26.12 8.08 17.57
C GLY A 472 25.46 7.26 16.46
N GLU A 473 24.31 6.62 16.67
CA GLU A 473 23.73 5.71 15.65
C GLU A 473 22.22 5.85 15.39
N ILE A 474 21.48 6.71 16.12
CA ILE A 474 20.02 6.89 15.93
C ILE A 474 19.69 8.33 15.56
N TYR A 475 18.90 8.49 14.51
CA TYR A 475 18.44 9.78 13.98
C TYR A 475 16.93 9.81 13.92
N TRP A 476 16.35 10.98 14.11
CA TRP A 476 14.93 11.21 13.93
C TRP A 476 14.70 12.38 12.97
N GLU A 477 13.67 12.26 12.15
CA GLU A 477 13.16 13.34 11.31
C GLU A 477 11.63 13.35 11.39
N ILE A 478 11.02 14.53 11.38
CA ILE A 478 9.57 14.66 11.22
C ILE A 478 9.28 15.48 9.97
N ASP A 479 8.41 14.95 9.11
CA ASP A 479 7.99 15.65 7.90
C ASP A 479 6.83 16.62 8.16
N GLU A 480 6.49 17.41 7.14
CA GLU A 480 5.37 18.37 7.18
C GLU A 480 3.99 17.71 7.38
N TYR A 481 3.88 16.39 7.19
CA TYR A 481 2.64 15.62 7.35
C TYR A 481 2.51 14.98 8.75
N GLY A 482 3.53 15.14 9.61
CA GLY A 482 3.54 14.56 10.94
C GLY A 482 4.07 13.13 10.98
N THR A 483 4.78 12.68 9.95
CA THR A 483 5.45 11.38 9.96
C THR A 483 6.76 11.51 10.73
N LEU A 484 6.78 11.03 11.98
CA LEU A 484 8.01 10.90 12.75
C LEU A 484 8.71 9.61 12.37
N LYS A 485 9.91 9.73 11.81
CA LYS A 485 10.71 8.61 11.37
C LYS A 485 11.97 8.50 12.20
N ILE A 486 12.14 7.35 12.85
CA ILE A 486 13.35 6.95 13.55
C ILE A 486 14.16 6.04 12.64
N THR A 487 15.42 6.42 12.41
CA THR A 487 16.39 5.66 11.62
C THR A 487 17.64 5.41 12.44
N GLY A 488 18.44 4.43 12.04
CA GLY A 488 19.67 4.11 12.75
C GLY A 488 19.75 2.67 13.20
N LYS A 489 20.63 2.43 14.17
CA LYS A 489 20.89 1.10 14.70
C LYS A 489 21.01 1.15 16.23
N GLY A 490 20.53 0.08 16.87
CA GLY A 490 20.59 -0.06 18.32
C GLY A 490 19.25 0.21 19.01
N GLU A 491 19.30 0.69 20.23
CA GLU A 491 18.15 0.78 21.12
C GLU A 491 17.77 2.25 21.32
N LEU A 492 16.48 2.58 21.15
CA LEU A 492 15.99 3.87 21.62
C LEU A 492 16.10 3.90 23.16
N PRO A 493 16.58 5.01 23.74
CA PRO A 493 16.81 5.08 25.17
C PRO A 493 15.50 5.06 25.96
N ASP A 494 15.57 4.66 27.22
CA ASP A 494 14.50 4.86 28.18
C ASP A 494 14.46 6.33 28.60
N TYR A 495 13.28 6.93 28.51
CA TYR A 495 13.02 8.25 29.08
C TYR A 495 12.34 8.10 30.44
N GLU A 496 12.58 9.04 31.36
CA GLU A 496 11.90 9.04 32.66
C GLU A 496 10.43 9.42 32.49
N THR A 497 10.16 10.36 31.59
CA THR A 497 8.83 10.84 31.26
C THR A 497 8.71 11.05 29.75
N LYS A 498 7.46 11.15 29.27
CA LYS A 498 7.22 11.50 27.86
C LYS A 498 7.75 12.91 27.53
N GLU A 499 7.87 13.79 28.52
CA GLU A 499 8.35 15.16 28.34
C GLU A 499 9.83 15.22 27.92
N ASP A 500 10.60 14.15 28.14
CA ASP A 500 12.05 14.12 27.91
C ASP A 500 12.44 13.72 26.47
N VAL A 501 11.49 13.32 25.63
CA VAL A 501 11.78 12.82 24.28
C VAL A 501 12.19 13.95 23.32
N PRO A 502 13.11 13.72 22.35
CA PRO A 502 13.58 14.77 21.44
C PRO A 502 12.50 15.42 20.58
N TRP A 503 11.39 14.73 20.32
CA TRP A 503 10.26 15.19 19.51
C TRP A 503 9.08 15.71 20.35
N VAL A 504 9.30 16.05 21.62
CA VAL A 504 8.26 16.51 22.57
C VAL A 504 7.41 17.66 21.98
N ASP A 505 8.06 18.63 21.34
CA ASP A 505 7.40 19.82 20.75
C ASP A 505 6.55 19.49 19.52
N HIS A 506 6.78 18.33 18.90
CA HIS A 506 6.05 17.86 17.73
C HIS A 506 4.95 16.86 18.06
N ARG A 507 4.82 16.42 19.32
CA ARG A 507 3.94 15.31 19.74
C ARG A 507 2.50 15.44 19.23
N SER A 508 1.91 16.64 19.33
CA SER A 508 0.54 16.88 18.87
C SER A 508 0.37 16.77 17.36
N ASN A 509 1.47 16.82 16.60
CA ASN A 509 1.46 16.74 15.16
C ASN A 509 1.90 15.37 14.64
N ILE A 510 2.31 14.43 15.51
CA ILE A 510 2.70 13.08 15.09
C ILE A 510 1.45 12.33 14.63
N THR A 511 1.37 12.06 13.33
CA THR A 511 0.28 11.29 12.70
C THR A 511 0.71 9.88 12.32
N SER A 512 2.01 9.65 12.14
CA SER A 512 2.57 8.33 11.88
C SER A 512 3.96 8.20 12.48
N ILE A 513 4.26 7.02 13.03
CA ILE A 513 5.56 6.68 13.57
C ILE A 513 6.16 5.58 12.70
N ILE A 514 7.35 5.82 12.14
CA ILE A 514 8.10 4.85 11.35
C ILE A 514 9.42 4.56 12.05
N ILE A 515 9.56 3.35 12.58
CA ILE A 515 10.82 2.88 13.17
C ILE A 515 11.50 1.98 12.15
N SER A 516 12.70 2.37 11.71
CA SER A 516 13.39 1.72 10.61
C SER A 516 14.19 0.49 11.04
N GLU A 517 14.47 -0.37 10.06
CA GLU A 517 15.36 -1.53 10.23
C GLU A 517 16.71 -1.12 10.83
N GLY A 518 17.18 -1.91 11.81
CA GLY A 518 18.39 -1.61 12.59
C GLY A 518 18.09 -1.29 14.05
N ILE A 519 16.91 -0.74 14.34
CA ILE A 519 16.44 -0.52 15.71
C ILE A 519 16.03 -1.85 16.33
N THR A 520 16.56 -2.14 17.52
CA THR A 520 16.37 -3.40 18.26
C THR A 520 15.49 -3.25 19.50
N ARG A 521 15.31 -2.04 20.03
CA ARG A 521 14.42 -1.76 21.15
C ARG A 521 13.77 -0.38 21.01
N VAL A 522 12.52 -0.26 21.43
CA VAL A 522 11.88 1.03 21.71
C VAL A 522 11.88 1.23 23.21
N GLY A 523 12.52 2.28 23.71
CA GLY A 523 12.59 2.55 25.14
C GLY A 523 11.33 3.16 25.73
N ASN A 524 11.34 3.29 27.05
CA ASN A 524 10.21 3.75 27.84
C ASN A 524 9.75 5.14 27.40
N TYR A 525 8.43 5.35 27.36
CA TYR A 525 7.76 6.62 27.07
C TYR A 525 8.09 7.29 25.71
N CYS A 526 8.84 6.63 24.81
CA CYS A 526 9.29 7.22 23.54
C CYS A 526 8.18 7.92 22.75
N PHE A 527 7.02 7.28 22.61
CA PHE A 527 5.90 7.81 21.82
C PHE A 527 4.62 7.97 22.64
N ASP A 528 4.72 7.95 23.98
CA ASP A 528 3.57 8.10 24.86
C ASP A 528 2.83 9.44 24.60
N ASN A 529 1.50 9.39 24.64
CA ASN A 529 0.58 10.47 24.32
C ASN A 529 0.69 11.04 22.89
N SER A 530 1.14 10.25 21.92
CA SER A 530 1.02 10.62 20.50
C SER A 530 -0.43 10.42 20.01
N PHE A 531 -1.37 11.17 20.58
CA PHE A 531 -2.82 10.94 20.43
C PHE A 531 -3.32 10.91 18.98
N ASN A 532 -2.70 11.70 18.10
CA ASN A 532 -3.08 11.78 16.68
C ASN A 532 -2.37 10.72 15.81
N CYS A 533 -1.56 9.85 16.41
CA CYS A 533 -0.84 8.81 15.68
C CYS A 533 -1.83 7.74 15.20
N ALA A 534 -2.02 7.67 13.88
CA ALA A 534 -2.92 6.73 13.23
C ALA A 534 -2.20 5.49 12.65
N SER A 535 -0.87 5.50 12.60
CA SER A 535 -0.09 4.41 12.02
C SER A 535 1.28 4.27 12.67
N ILE A 536 1.58 3.06 13.15
CA ILE A 536 2.89 2.68 13.67
C ILE A 536 3.48 1.61 12.74
N SER A 537 4.69 1.86 12.23
CA SER A 537 5.46 0.90 11.45
C SER A 537 6.68 0.46 12.27
N LEU A 538 6.67 -0.79 12.73
CA LEU A 538 7.73 -1.41 13.52
C LEU A 538 8.64 -2.31 12.66
N PRO A 539 9.97 -2.32 12.85
CA PRO A 539 10.89 -3.08 12.01
C PRO A 539 11.02 -4.53 12.48
N SER A 540 11.43 -5.42 11.58
CA SER A 540 11.68 -6.85 11.90
C SER A 540 12.92 -7.08 12.79
N THR A 541 13.77 -6.07 12.96
CA THR A 541 14.89 -6.07 13.90
C THR A 541 14.48 -5.83 15.35
N LEU A 542 13.24 -5.39 15.61
CA LEU A 542 12.79 -5.06 16.95
C LEU A 542 12.72 -6.32 17.84
N ARG A 543 13.16 -6.20 19.09
CA ARG A 543 13.24 -7.29 20.08
C ARG A 543 12.44 -6.99 21.34
N SER A 544 12.35 -5.74 21.76
CA SER A 544 11.56 -5.35 22.93
C SER A 544 10.91 -3.99 22.76
N ILE A 545 9.80 -3.80 23.48
CA ILE A 545 9.00 -2.58 23.51
C ILE A 545 8.83 -2.20 24.98
N GLY A 546 9.35 -1.03 25.34
CA GLY A 546 9.46 -0.54 26.71
C GLY A 546 8.13 -0.08 27.33
N ILE A 547 8.20 0.25 28.62
CA ILE A 547 7.09 0.74 29.43
C ILE A 547 6.45 1.96 28.77
N ARG A 548 5.14 1.89 28.53
CA ARG A 548 4.35 2.96 27.89
C ARG A 548 4.95 3.49 26.58
N ALA A 549 5.78 2.71 25.89
CA ALA A 549 6.49 3.17 24.69
C ALA A 549 5.56 3.76 23.61
N PHE A 550 4.35 3.23 23.48
CA PHE A 550 3.29 3.70 22.59
C PHE A 550 1.98 3.97 23.35
N GLY A 551 2.08 4.33 24.63
CA GLY A 551 0.90 4.69 25.43
C GLY A 551 0.11 5.82 24.77
N ALA A 552 -1.22 5.70 24.79
CA ALA A 552 -2.16 6.67 24.24
C ALA A 552 -1.88 7.09 22.78
N CYS A 553 -1.38 6.18 21.94
CA CYS A 553 -1.42 6.29 20.47
C CYS A 553 -2.84 5.99 19.97
N ALA A 554 -3.76 6.90 20.28
CA ALA A 554 -5.21 6.65 20.29
C ALA A 554 -5.83 6.30 18.94
N ASP A 555 -5.29 6.80 17.82
CA ASP A 555 -5.89 6.65 16.49
C ASP A 555 -5.38 5.43 15.70
N VAL A 556 -4.49 4.61 16.28
CA VAL A 556 -3.95 3.41 15.63
C VAL A 556 -5.05 2.36 15.49
N ALA A 557 -5.45 2.05 14.25
CA ALA A 557 -6.52 1.07 13.98
C ALA A 557 -6.05 -0.38 13.89
N ASP A 558 -4.84 -0.61 13.37
CA ASP A 558 -4.25 -1.94 13.16
C ASP A 558 -2.87 -1.97 13.82
N LEU A 559 -2.75 -2.75 14.90
CA LEU A 559 -1.51 -2.90 15.64
C LEU A 559 -0.88 -4.26 15.35
N LYS A 560 0.21 -4.23 14.58
CA LYS A 560 0.99 -5.42 14.23
C LYS A 560 2.33 -5.40 14.94
N ILE A 561 2.49 -6.30 15.91
CA ILE A 561 3.77 -6.54 16.54
C ILE A 561 4.62 -7.38 15.57
N PRO A 562 5.83 -6.94 15.18
CA PRO A 562 6.61 -7.63 14.16
C PRO A 562 7.27 -8.90 14.71
N GLU A 563 7.42 -9.90 13.84
CA GLU A 563 8.22 -11.10 14.13
C GLU A 563 9.64 -10.72 14.57
N GLY A 564 10.06 -11.29 15.69
CA GLY A 564 11.31 -10.96 16.38
C GLY A 564 11.13 -10.30 17.74
N VAL A 565 10.00 -9.64 18.02
CA VAL A 565 9.70 -9.09 19.35
C VAL A 565 9.54 -10.24 20.35
N VAL A 566 10.25 -10.13 21.47
CA VAL A 566 10.31 -11.12 22.56
C VAL A 566 9.55 -10.60 23.77
N THR A 567 9.68 -9.31 24.09
CA THR A 567 9.11 -8.73 25.32
C THR A 567 8.29 -7.48 25.00
N ILE A 568 7.07 -7.43 25.56
CA ILE A 568 6.19 -6.26 25.55
C ILE A 568 5.98 -5.87 27.01
N GLU A 569 6.61 -4.77 27.43
CA GLU A 569 6.66 -4.33 28.82
C GLU A 569 5.35 -3.65 29.28
N GLU A 570 5.29 -3.32 30.56
CA GLU A 570 4.11 -2.77 31.23
C GLU A 570 3.51 -1.57 30.47
N SER A 571 2.19 -1.65 30.22
CA SER A 571 1.43 -0.57 29.56
C SER A 571 1.97 -0.12 28.20
N ALA A 572 2.80 -0.93 27.51
CA ALA A 572 3.46 -0.55 26.25
C ALA A 572 2.54 0.09 25.21
N PHE A 573 1.29 -0.38 25.09
CA PHE A 573 0.27 0.16 24.19
C PHE A 573 -0.99 0.63 24.92
N GLN A 574 -0.94 0.86 26.24
CA GLN A 574 -2.12 1.29 27.01
C GLN A 574 -2.88 2.45 26.33
N SER A 575 -4.21 2.40 26.30
CA SER A 575 -5.08 3.46 25.74
C SER A 575 -4.91 3.73 24.25
N CYS A 576 -4.51 2.73 23.46
CA CYS A 576 -4.67 2.76 22.01
C CYS A 576 -6.13 2.41 21.63
N TRP A 577 -7.06 3.34 21.93
CA TRP A 577 -8.51 3.12 21.81
C TRP A 577 -8.98 2.73 20.39
N GLY A 578 -8.23 3.12 19.37
CA GLY A 578 -8.53 2.88 17.97
C GLY A 578 -8.31 1.44 17.50
N VAL A 579 -7.57 0.61 18.25
CA VAL A 579 -7.11 -0.70 17.75
C VAL A 579 -8.31 -1.64 17.58
N GLU A 580 -8.59 -2.01 16.34
CA GLU A 580 -9.64 -2.97 15.96
C GLU A 580 -9.08 -4.39 15.88
N THR A 581 -7.82 -4.52 15.45
CA THR A 581 -7.13 -5.80 15.33
C THR A 581 -5.73 -5.73 15.93
N LEU A 582 -5.41 -6.72 16.77
CA LEU A 582 -4.07 -6.93 17.33
C LEU A 582 -3.48 -8.23 16.79
N THR A 583 -2.24 -8.20 16.33
CA THR A 583 -1.46 -9.41 15.99
C THR A 583 -0.23 -9.53 16.87
N VAL A 584 -0.15 -10.62 17.64
CA VAL A 584 0.99 -10.98 18.51
C VAL A 584 1.75 -12.15 17.86
N PRO A 585 3.00 -11.96 17.41
CA PRO A 585 3.75 -12.94 16.64
C PRO A 585 4.26 -14.11 17.51
N SER A 586 4.73 -15.16 16.84
CA SER A 586 5.19 -16.40 17.48
C SER A 586 6.42 -16.22 18.39
N THR A 587 7.20 -15.16 18.17
CA THR A 587 8.41 -14.88 18.94
C THR A 587 8.17 -14.27 20.31
N VAL A 588 6.98 -13.73 20.59
CA VAL A 588 6.69 -13.08 21.87
C VAL A 588 6.74 -14.11 22.98
N LYS A 589 7.50 -13.81 24.05
CA LYS A 589 7.65 -14.66 25.23
C LYS A 589 7.06 -14.03 26.48
N THR A 590 6.95 -12.70 26.54
CA THR A 590 6.43 -12.03 27.72
C THR A 590 5.56 -10.85 27.32
N VAL A 591 4.33 -10.83 27.84
CA VAL A 591 3.38 -9.71 27.75
C VAL A 591 3.05 -9.28 29.17
N GLU A 592 3.52 -8.10 29.55
CA GLU A 592 3.38 -7.60 30.91
C GLU A 592 2.02 -6.92 31.17
N LYS A 593 1.85 -6.46 32.42
CA LYS A 593 0.60 -5.89 32.92
C LYS A 593 0.16 -4.72 32.06
N TYR A 594 -1.14 -4.64 31.77
CA TYR A 594 -1.77 -3.53 31.06
C TYR A 594 -1.22 -3.25 29.64
N ALA A 595 -0.38 -4.13 29.08
CA ALA A 595 0.29 -3.93 27.81
C ALA A 595 -0.68 -3.55 26.67
N PHE A 596 -1.90 -4.10 26.68
CA PHE A 596 -2.96 -3.85 25.71
C PHE A 596 -4.25 -3.36 26.38
N SER A 597 -4.15 -2.61 27.48
CA SER A 597 -5.32 -2.10 28.20
C SER A 597 -6.03 -0.95 27.47
N PHE A 598 -7.34 -0.81 27.68
CA PHE A 598 -8.18 0.25 27.10
C PHE A 598 -8.20 0.27 25.55
N PHE A 599 -8.40 -0.90 24.93
CA PHE A 599 -8.67 -0.99 23.49
C PHE A 599 -10.19 -1.00 23.24
N ASP A 600 -10.79 0.18 23.22
CA ASP A 600 -12.25 0.38 23.14
C ASP A 600 -12.89 -0.13 21.84
N LYS A 601 -12.11 -0.33 20.78
CA LYS A 601 -12.59 -0.84 19.47
C LYS A 601 -12.13 -2.25 19.14
N LEU A 602 -11.46 -2.94 20.08
CA LEU A 602 -10.89 -4.26 19.82
C LEU A 602 -11.98 -5.24 19.38
N GLY A 603 -11.84 -5.77 18.18
CA GLY A 603 -12.73 -6.81 17.66
C GLY A 603 -12.04 -8.17 17.61
N THR A 604 -10.77 -8.20 17.19
CA THR A 604 -10.07 -9.47 16.95
C THR A 604 -8.62 -9.42 17.40
N VAL A 605 -8.17 -10.49 18.05
CA VAL A 605 -6.78 -10.69 18.48
C VAL A 605 -6.26 -11.99 17.89
N TYR A 606 -5.19 -11.91 17.10
CA TYR A 606 -4.45 -13.09 16.63
C TYR A 606 -3.21 -13.27 17.48
N ILE A 607 -3.10 -14.41 18.16
CA ILE A 607 -1.96 -14.77 19.01
C ILE A 607 -1.27 -16.00 18.43
N TYR A 608 -0.11 -15.78 17.81
CA TYR A 608 0.71 -16.84 17.23
C TYR A 608 1.77 -17.37 18.20
N SER A 609 1.97 -16.74 19.35
CA SER A 609 2.85 -17.28 20.39
C SER A 609 2.18 -18.44 21.11
N THR A 610 2.88 -19.58 21.14
CA THR A 610 2.40 -20.79 21.81
C THR A 610 2.73 -20.81 23.30
N ASP A 611 3.77 -20.09 23.71
CA ASP A 611 4.43 -20.21 25.03
C ASP A 611 4.72 -18.85 25.69
N ALA A 612 4.04 -17.78 25.26
CA ALA A 612 4.12 -16.48 25.93
C ALA A 612 3.55 -16.52 27.36
N GLU A 613 4.24 -15.89 28.28
CA GLU A 613 3.72 -15.56 29.60
C GLU A 613 2.86 -14.29 29.51
N TRP A 614 1.60 -14.39 29.93
CA TRP A 614 0.62 -13.28 29.90
C TRP A 614 0.32 -12.79 31.31
N ALA A 615 0.50 -11.50 31.54
CA ALA A 615 0.00 -10.88 32.77
C ALA A 615 -1.54 -10.94 32.81
N ASP A 616 -2.09 -11.18 34.00
CA ASP A 616 -3.53 -11.34 34.24
C ASP A 616 -4.39 -10.22 33.64
N ASN A 617 -3.86 -9.00 33.63
CA ASN A 617 -4.51 -7.76 33.24
C ASN A 617 -3.94 -7.19 31.91
N ALA A 618 -3.37 -8.03 31.04
CA ALA A 618 -2.84 -7.59 29.75
C ALA A 618 -3.90 -6.86 28.89
N PHE A 619 -5.14 -7.36 28.86
CA PHE A 619 -6.30 -6.77 28.16
C PHE A 619 -7.31 -6.10 29.10
N TYR A 620 -6.83 -5.42 30.14
CA TYR A 620 -7.71 -4.73 31.08
C TYR A 620 -8.55 -3.64 30.41
N ASP A 621 -9.87 -3.65 30.66
CA ASP A 621 -10.83 -2.62 30.22
C ASP A 621 -10.85 -2.40 28.69
N CYS A 622 -10.72 -3.48 27.92
CA CYS A 622 -10.93 -3.49 26.46
C CYS A 622 -12.42 -3.68 26.12
N CYS A 623 -12.78 -3.43 24.85
CA CYS A 623 -14.13 -3.67 24.33
C CYS A 623 -14.67 -5.04 24.75
N GLU A 624 -15.92 -5.12 25.19
CA GLU A 624 -16.55 -6.42 25.43
C GLU A 624 -16.74 -7.18 24.10
N GLY A 625 -16.52 -8.50 24.13
CA GLY A 625 -16.85 -9.37 23.01
C GLY A 625 -15.83 -9.46 21.86
N PHE A 626 -14.58 -9.07 22.08
CA PHE A 626 -13.51 -9.39 21.13
C PHE A 626 -13.21 -10.89 21.12
N GLU A 627 -12.71 -11.37 19.98
CA GLU A 627 -12.39 -12.78 19.74
C GLU A 627 -10.87 -12.99 19.69
N ILE A 628 -10.40 -14.02 20.38
CA ILE A 628 -8.99 -14.46 20.36
C ILE A 628 -8.84 -15.67 19.45
N TYR A 629 -7.95 -15.60 18.48
CA TYR A 629 -7.52 -16.74 17.65
C TYR A 629 -6.11 -17.15 18.07
N CYS A 630 -5.96 -18.39 18.52
CA CYS A 630 -4.70 -18.92 19.05
C CYS A 630 -4.54 -20.41 18.71
N TYR A 631 -3.41 -21.03 19.06
CA TYR A 631 -3.19 -22.46 18.82
C TYR A 631 -3.76 -23.33 19.95
N ASP A 632 -4.22 -24.53 19.61
CA ASP A 632 -4.61 -25.56 20.60
C ASP A 632 -3.45 -25.91 21.54
N GLY A 633 -3.74 -25.94 22.84
CA GLY A 633 -2.76 -26.20 23.91
C GLY A 633 -1.79 -25.04 24.18
N SER A 634 -2.02 -23.86 23.61
CA SER A 634 -1.16 -22.70 23.85
C SER A 634 -1.41 -22.04 25.22
N THR A 635 -0.41 -21.32 25.70
CA THR A 635 -0.54 -20.40 26.85
C THR A 635 -1.61 -19.32 26.61
N ALA A 636 -1.80 -18.90 25.36
CA ALA A 636 -2.82 -17.95 24.96
C ALA A 636 -4.24 -18.53 25.10
N GLU A 637 -4.44 -19.81 24.72
CA GLU A 637 -5.70 -20.52 24.95
C GLU A 637 -6.01 -20.60 26.45
N THR A 638 -5.01 -21.00 27.25
CA THR A 638 -5.16 -21.09 28.71
C THR A 638 -5.55 -19.74 29.29
N TYR A 639 -4.84 -18.67 28.90
CA TYR A 639 -5.14 -17.30 29.31
C TYR A 639 -6.55 -16.87 28.92
N ALA A 640 -6.94 -17.10 27.66
CA ALA A 640 -8.27 -16.75 27.17
C ALA A 640 -9.38 -17.47 27.95
N SER A 641 -9.18 -18.76 28.21
CA SER A 641 -10.10 -19.59 29.00
C SER A 641 -10.24 -19.10 30.44
N GLU A 642 -9.11 -18.83 31.12
CA GLU A 642 -9.09 -18.34 32.51
C GLU A 642 -9.73 -16.96 32.68
N LYS A 643 -9.59 -16.09 31.68
CA LYS A 643 -10.19 -14.74 31.67
C LYS A 643 -11.61 -14.70 31.12
N GLY A 644 -12.12 -15.82 30.60
CA GLY A 644 -13.46 -15.91 30.03
C GLY A 644 -13.62 -15.14 28.72
N PHE A 645 -12.55 -14.97 27.95
CA PHE A 645 -12.63 -14.39 26.62
C PHE A 645 -13.21 -15.39 25.61
N THR A 646 -13.85 -14.89 24.55
CA THR A 646 -14.25 -15.75 23.43
C THR A 646 -13.00 -16.09 22.63
N TYR A 647 -12.74 -17.38 22.40
CA TYR A 647 -11.56 -17.82 21.67
C TYR A 647 -11.84 -18.98 20.71
N TYR A 648 -10.99 -19.09 19.70
CA TYR A 648 -10.96 -20.14 18.69
C TYR A 648 -9.55 -20.71 18.60
N THR A 649 -9.45 -22.03 18.53
CA THR A 649 -8.19 -22.75 18.34
C THR A 649 -8.10 -23.36 16.95
N GLU A 650 -6.89 -23.39 16.39
CA GLU A 650 -6.53 -24.14 15.16
C GLU A 650 -5.39 -25.11 15.43
#